data_AF-A0A845BFV0-F1
#
_entry.id   AF-A0A845BFV0-F1
#
_cell.length_a   1.000
_cell.length_b   1.000
_cell.length_c   1.000
_cell.angle_alpha   90.00
_cell.angle_beta   90.00
_cell.angle_gamma   90.00
#
_symmetry.space_group_name_H-M   'P 1'
#
loop_
_entity.id
_entity.type
_entity.pdbx_description
1 polymer ?
#
loop_
_entity_poly.entity_id
_entity_poly.type
_entity_poly.pdbx_seq_one_letter_code
_entity_poly.pdbx_strand_id
1 'polypeptide(L)'
;MHLDTTTLLLLSAVLGALLGAIWLGLSLHRHRTTGLGEWGTALLCLALGTMLLGARGALPDLLSIDIGNLVILLGGGFCWRGARRFDGRTAPAWIVLLPGLLWLAAMRMPAREFVEYRVVVASVLSGLPMLAIAWEFWRGRPEGLACRMLLSGGFALHGGLTLLRIPVMLLQADWTRTSVLPDNVWVQIILLESILHGVGTSFALLALFRERGERQLLEATAASRDAAQQASAAKSRFLAWMSHEMRTPLNGVLGLSQVLSENRSLQPSAQEQVAVIAQAGQHLLALVNDVLDLALVEAGRLTLQEAPVPLGVLRENTLALVRPEAARKGIRLRTDIAPDLPANVRGDGRRLQQILLNLLANAVKFTPRGGEVCLSMQCWPDGSLRLAVTDTGPGISATQRALLFRDFTRLPGAAREAAQEGYGLGLAISAALVQAMQGTLGVDAGPEGRGSRFWVHLSLPHAPAEATGAAAPAAAPVRDVLVVDDVAVNRMVVQALLQSGGHVVRQAASGEAALALLAERGAELVLMDLQMPGMDGVETARRIRKQEAQEPGLPRTIIIALTGELSEEAQEACRAAGMDGCLAKPVSRANLYAVLRGMPAPDPSAPAAGATPAKPVHSCPPAPPQPPRSEPAAAKPAQPA
;
A
#
# COMPACT_ATOMS: atom_id res chain seq x y z
N MET A 1 -2.74 21.93 65.29
CA MET A 1 -4.15 21.63 64.99
C MET A 1 -4.33 20.15 65.28
N HIS A 2 -4.80 19.79 66.49
CA HIS A 2 -5.09 18.40 66.82
C HIS A 2 -6.37 18.01 66.08
N LEU A 3 -6.27 17.11 65.09
CA LEU A 3 -7.45 16.50 64.47
C LEU A 3 -7.92 15.40 65.42
N ASP A 4 -9.13 15.54 65.96
CA ASP A 4 -9.73 14.52 66.80
C ASP A 4 -10.10 13.27 65.97
N THR A 5 -10.12 12.11 66.61
CA THR A 5 -10.38 10.81 65.97
C THR A 5 -11.70 10.79 65.20
N THR A 6 -12.74 11.48 65.68
CA THR A 6 -14.06 11.55 65.04
C THR A 6 -13.99 12.26 63.69
N THR A 7 -13.28 13.39 63.60
CA THR A 7 -13.09 14.12 62.35
C THR A 7 -12.34 13.28 61.31
N LEU A 8 -11.31 12.53 61.73
CA LEU A 8 -10.57 11.64 60.82
C LEU A 8 -11.44 10.49 60.30
N LEU A 9 -12.31 9.91 61.14
CA LEU A 9 -13.25 8.86 60.72
C LEU A 9 -14.28 9.40 59.70
N LEU A 10 -14.83 10.58 59.95
CA LEU A 10 -15.77 11.23 59.02
C LEU A 10 -15.09 11.53 57.68
N LEU A 11 -13.87 12.09 57.71
CA LEU A 11 -13.10 12.39 56.51
C LEU A 11 -12.80 11.11 55.71
N SER A 12 -12.38 10.04 56.39
CA SER A 12 -12.16 8.74 55.78
C SER A 12 -13.42 8.18 55.11
N ALA A 13 -14.57 8.27 55.79
CA ALA A 13 -15.85 7.80 55.25
C ALA A 13 -16.27 8.59 54.00
N VAL A 14 -16.24 9.92 54.06
CA VAL A 14 -16.62 10.78 52.92
C VAL A 14 -15.71 10.53 51.72
N LEU A 15 -14.40 10.48 51.95
CA LEU A 15 -13.42 10.27 50.89
C LEU A 15 -13.53 8.87 50.27
N GLY A 16 -13.70 7.84 51.10
CA GLY A 16 -13.94 6.48 50.64
C GLY A 16 -15.22 6.37 49.80
N ALA A 17 -16.30 7.05 50.20
CA ALA A 17 -17.55 7.07 49.46
C ALA A 17 -17.40 7.74 48.09
N LEU A 18 -16.72 8.90 48.04
CA LEU A 18 -16.45 9.63 46.80
C LEU A 18 -15.58 8.81 45.85
N LEU A 19 -14.43 8.30 46.31
CA LEU A 19 -13.53 7.47 45.49
C LEU A 19 -14.24 6.18 45.05
N GLY A 20 -14.99 5.54 45.94
CA GLY A 20 -15.75 4.34 45.63
C GLY A 20 -16.80 4.54 44.54
N ALA A 21 -17.56 5.64 44.61
CA ALA A 21 -18.53 6.01 43.60
C ALA A 21 -17.88 6.30 42.24
N ILE A 22 -16.73 7.01 42.23
CA ILE A 22 -15.96 7.28 41.01
C ILE A 22 -15.53 5.96 40.35
N TRP A 23 -14.93 5.04 41.13
CA TRP A 23 -14.46 3.76 40.61
C TRP A 23 -15.59 2.86 40.11
N LEU A 24 -16.72 2.84 40.84
CA LEU A 24 -17.91 2.10 40.41
C LEU A 24 -18.48 2.69 39.11
N GLY A 25 -18.57 4.01 38.99
CA GLY A 25 -19.00 4.70 37.78
C GLY A 25 -18.08 4.42 36.58
N LEU A 26 -16.76 4.46 36.79
CA LEU A 26 -15.78 4.09 35.76
C LEU A 26 -15.94 2.64 35.30
N SER A 27 -16.30 1.73 36.21
CA SER A 27 -16.55 0.32 35.87
C SER A 27 -17.81 0.12 35.02
N LEU A 28 -18.86 0.93 35.25
CA LEU A 28 -20.12 0.85 34.50
C LEU A 28 -19.98 1.42 33.09
N HIS A 29 -19.19 2.47 32.91
CA HIS A 29 -19.04 3.14 31.62
C HIS A 29 -18.12 2.38 30.64
N ARG A 30 -17.24 1.51 31.15
CA ARG A 30 -16.24 0.80 30.34
C ARG A 30 -16.23 -0.69 30.64
N HIS A 31 -16.96 -1.47 29.83
CA HIS A 31 -17.07 -2.94 29.93
C HIS A 31 -15.76 -3.75 29.81
N ARG A 32 -14.58 -3.12 29.68
CA ARG A 32 -13.35 -3.82 29.25
C ARG A 32 -12.30 -4.08 30.33
N THR A 33 -12.37 -3.45 31.49
CA THR A 33 -11.37 -3.67 32.57
C THR A 33 -11.99 -4.35 33.78
N THR A 34 -11.65 -5.63 33.92
CA THR A 34 -12.02 -6.48 35.04
C THR A 34 -11.37 -5.99 36.33
N GLY A 35 -12.11 -5.98 37.44
CA GLY A 35 -11.58 -5.60 38.76
C GLY A 35 -11.99 -4.19 39.24
N LEU A 36 -12.33 -3.24 38.37
CA LEU A 36 -12.64 -1.86 38.77
C LEU A 36 -13.91 -1.75 39.63
N GLY A 37 -14.95 -2.54 39.31
CA GLY A 37 -16.18 -2.58 40.09
C GLY A 37 -15.95 -3.12 41.50
N GLU A 38 -15.05 -4.10 41.65
CA GLU A 38 -14.61 -4.59 42.95
C GLU A 38 -13.88 -3.52 43.77
N TRP A 39 -13.03 -2.71 43.15
CA TRP A 39 -12.36 -1.59 43.82
C TRP A 39 -13.34 -0.53 44.32
N GLY A 40 -14.30 -0.14 43.47
CA GLY A 40 -15.36 0.79 43.88
C GLY A 40 -16.19 0.23 45.05
N THR A 41 -16.58 -1.04 44.96
CA THR A 41 -17.33 -1.73 46.03
C THR A 41 -16.53 -1.80 47.32
N ALA A 42 -15.23 -2.10 47.24
CA ALA A 42 -14.34 -2.16 48.40
C ALA A 42 -14.28 -0.83 49.16
N LEU A 43 -14.12 0.28 48.43
CA LEU A 43 -14.06 1.62 49.02
C LEU A 43 -15.41 2.06 49.61
N LEU A 44 -16.54 1.68 48.98
CA LEU A 44 -17.87 1.91 49.54
C LEU A 44 -18.11 1.12 50.84
N CYS A 45 -17.67 -0.14 50.87
CA CYS A 45 -17.68 -0.94 52.10
C CYS A 45 -16.81 -0.30 53.18
N LEU A 46 -15.59 0.12 52.85
CA LEU A 46 -14.71 0.81 53.80
C LEU A 46 -15.37 2.07 54.34
N ALA A 47 -15.98 2.90 53.48
CA ALA A 47 -16.67 4.12 53.87
C ALA A 47 -17.86 3.89 54.80
N LEU A 48 -18.72 2.91 54.47
CA LEU A 48 -19.86 2.55 55.33
C LEU A 48 -19.39 2.01 56.68
N GLY A 49 -18.37 1.15 56.67
CA GLY A 49 -17.80 0.57 57.87
C GLY A 49 -17.15 1.60 58.79
N THR A 50 -16.35 2.52 58.24
CA THR A 50 -15.72 3.60 59.02
C THR A 50 -16.75 4.59 59.57
N MET A 51 -17.82 4.87 58.81
CA MET A 51 -18.94 5.68 59.29
C MET A 51 -19.64 5.02 60.49
N LEU A 52 -19.89 3.71 60.43
CA LEU A 52 -20.48 2.96 61.55
C LEU A 52 -19.56 2.96 62.79
N LEU A 53 -18.24 2.81 62.60
CA LEU A 53 -17.27 2.94 63.70
C LEU A 53 -17.23 4.35 64.29
N GLY A 54 -17.40 5.39 63.46
CA GLY A 54 -17.48 6.79 63.92
C GLY A 54 -18.74 7.09 64.74
N ALA A 55 -19.79 6.29 64.59
CA ALA A 55 -21.04 6.43 65.34
C ALA A 55 -21.05 5.68 66.69
N ARG A 56 -19.89 5.24 67.20
CA ARG A 56 -19.79 4.63 68.54
C ARG A 56 -20.27 5.59 69.61
N GLY A 57 -21.02 5.06 70.58
CA GLY A 57 -21.68 5.83 71.63
C GLY A 57 -23.02 6.44 71.20
N ALA A 58 -23.27 6.62 69.91
CA ALA A 58 -24.58 7.01 69.38
C ALA A 58 -25.43 5.80 68.91
N LEU A 59 -24.78 4.72 68.47
CA LEU A 59 -25.42 3.49 68.02
C LEU A 59 -25.02 2.29 68.88
N PRO A 60 -25.86 1.24 68.99
CA PRO A 60 -25.52 0.01 69.70
C PRO A 60 -24.21 -0.60 69.21
N ASP A 61 -23.42 -1.20 70.12
CA ASP A 61 -22.13 -1.83 69.81
C ASP A 61 -22.21 -2.87 68.67
N LEU A 62 -23.31 -3.62 68.60
CA LEU A 62 -23.57 -4.55 67.50
C LEU A 62 -23.51 -3.86 66.13
N LEU A 63 -24.07 -2.66 66.04
CA LEU A 63 -24.17 -1.91 64.78
C LEU A 63 -22.88 -1.10 64.50
N SER A 64 -22.35 -0.40 65.51
CA SER A 64 -21.20 0.48 65.35
C SER A 64 -19.86 -0.27 65.31
N ILE A 65 -19.75 -1.43 65.98
CA ILE A 65 -18.50 -2.20 66.09
C ILE A 65 -18.57 -3.47 65.25
N ASP A 66 -19.52 -4.36 65.53
CA ASP A 66 -19.51 -5.70 64.91
C ASP A 66 -19.87 -5.65 63.43
N ILE A 67 -20.97 -4.97 63.09
CA ILE A 67 -21.37 -4.75 61.69
C ILE A 67 -20.37 -3.83 60.99
N GLY A 68 -19.91 -2.77 61.65
CA GLY A 68 -18.89 -1.87 61.09
C GLY A 68 -17.62 -2.62 60.65
N ASN A 69 -17.03 -3.41 61.54
CA ASN A 69 -15.84 -4.22 61.21
C ASN A 69 -16.14 -5.30 60.16
N LEU A 70 -17.31 -5.95 60.21
CA LEU A 70 -17.72 -6.92 59.19
C LEU A 70 -17.72 -6.28 57.79
N VAL A 71 -18.29 -5.09 57.65
CA VAL A 71 -18.35 -4.38 56.35
C VAL A 71 -16.95 -3.99 55.88
N ILE A 72 -16.07 -3.50 56.76
CA ILE A 72 -14.67 -3.20 56.41
C ILE A 72 -13.95 -4.46 55.90
N LEU A 73 -14.12 -5.58 56.58
CA LEU A 73 -13.49 -6.85 56.21
C LEU A 73 -13.99 -7.39 54.86
N LEU A 74 -15.29 -7.26 54.58
CA LEU A 74 -15.84 -7.55 53.24
C LEU A 74 -15.22 -6.62 52.18
N GLY A 75 -15.02 -5.34 52.50
CA GLY A 75 -14.33 -4.39 51.65
C GLY A 75 -12.91 -4.81 51.30
N GLY A 76 -12.12 -5.25 52.28
CA GLY A 76 -10.77 -5.81 52.07
C GLY A 76 -10.79 -7.04 51.15
N GLY A 77 -11.80 -7.90 51.29
CA GLY A 77 -12.00 -9.04 50.40
C GLY A 77 -12.35 -8.66 48.96
N PHE A 78 -13.18 -7.63 48.76
CA PHE A 78 -13.44 -7.06 47.42
C PHE A 78 -12.16 -6.46 46.82
N CYS A 79 -11.37 -5.74 47.61
CA CYS A 79 -10.08 -5.19 47.19
C CYS A 79 -9.14 -6.29 46.69
N TRP A 80 -9.02 -7.40 47.42
CA TRP A 80 -8.22 -8.56 47.01
C TRP A 80 -8.74 -9.22 45.73
N ARG A 81 -10.06 -9.38 45.61
CA ARG A 81 -10.68 -9.87 44.38
C ARG A 81 -10.40 -8.94 43.19
N GLY A 82 -10.48 -7.63 43.41
CA GLY A 82 -10.19 -6.59 42.44
C GLY A 82 -8.74 -6.64 41.95
N ALA A 83 -7.77 -6.72 42.87
CA ALA A 83 -6.35 -6.85 42.54
C ALA A 83 -6.06 -8.07 41.64
N ARG A 84 -6.67 -9.23 41.94
CA ARG A 84 -6.53 -10.44 41.11
C ARG A 84 -7.15 -10.26 39.72
N ARG A 85 -8.38 -9.76 39.66
CA ARG A 85 -9.12 -9.55 38.40
C ARG A 85 -8.48 -8.46 37.54
N PHE A 86 -7.80 -7.50 38.14
CA PHE A 86 -7.05 -6.47 37.42
C PHE A 86 -5.96 -7.08 36.53
N ASP A 87 -5.35 -8.20 36.92
CA ASP A 87 -4.38 -8.95 36.09
C ASP A 87 -4.99 -10.16 35.37
N GLY A 88 -6.32 -10.21 35.25
CA GLY A 88 -7.02 -11.30 34.56
C GLY A 88 -6.96 -12.64 35.30
N ARG A 89 -6.56 -12.65 36.58
CA ARG A 89 -6.49 -13.88 37.38
C ARG A 89 -7.87 -14.25 37.90
N THR A 90 -8.11 -15.55 38.03
CA THR A 90 -9.33 -16.06 38.68
C THR A 90 -9.33 -15.68 40.16
N ALA A 91 -10.49 -15.28 40.66
CA ALA A 91 -10.67 -14.89 42.05
C ALA A 91 -11.97 -15.51 42.59
N PRO A 92 -11.87 -16.56 43.43
CA PRO A 92 -13.04 -17.25 43.96
C PRO A 92 -13.85 -16.36 44.92
N ALA A 93 -15.15 -16.60 45.00
CA ALA A 93 -16.07 -15.77 45.80
C ALA A 93 -15.75 -15.79 47.30
N TRP A 94 -15.17 -16.88 47.81
CA TRP A 94 -14.83 -17.01 49.23
C TRP A 94 -13.80 -15.97 49.71
N ILE A 95 -12.96 -15.43 48.82
CA ILE A 95 -11.98 -14.39 49.17
C ILE A 95 -12.66 -13.15 49.78
N VAL A 96 -13.89 -12.87 49.34
CA VAL A 96 -14.67 -11.74 49.87
C VAL A 96 -15.27 -12.06 51.24
N LEU A 97 -15.79 -13.28 51.41
CA LEU A 97 -16.60 -13.65 52.57
C LEU A 97 -15.77 -14.15 53.75
N LEU A 98 -14.62 -14.79 53.50
CA LEU A 98 -13.84 -15.49 54.52
C LEU A 98 -13.45 -14.60 55.73
N PRO A 99 -12.90 -13.38 55.54
CA PRO A 99 -12.56 -12.52 56.68
C PRO A 99 -13.78 -12.15 57.52
N GLY A 100 -14.92 -11.86 56.88
CA GLY A 100 -16.17 -11.55 57.56
C GLY A 100 -16.76 -12.72 58.33
N LEU A 101 -16.71 -13.93 57.78
CA LEU A 101 -17.15 -15.15 58.46
C LEU A 101 -16.28 -15.47 59.69
N LEU A 102 -14.96 -15.32 59.56
CA LEU A 102 -14.03 -15.50 60.68
C LEU A 102 -14.25 -14.45 61.78
N TRP A 103 -14.57 -13.21 61.42
CA TRP A 103 -14.95 -12.17 62.36
C TRP A 103 -16.20 -12.55 63.16
N LEU A 104 -17.27 -12.97 62.47
CA LEU A 104 -18.52 -13.39 63.13
C LEU A 104 -18.30 -14.60 64.05
N ALA A 105 -17.44 -15.54 63.65
CA ALA A 105 -17.07 -16.67 64.50
C ALA A 105 -16.28 -16.23 65.74
N ALA A 106 -15.33 -15.31 65.60
CA ALA A 106 -14.57 -14.75 66.73
C ALA A 106 -15.47 -13.98 67.71
N MET A 107 -16.49 -13.26 67.21
CA MET A 107 -17.47 -12.55 68.05
C MET A 107 -18.46 -13.47 68.80
N ARG A 108 -18.32 -14.80 68.67
CA ARG A 108 -19.00 -15.79 69.53
C ARG A 108 -18.20 -16.13 70.80
N MET A 109 -16.92 -15.75 70.87
CA MET A 109 -16.06 -16.07 72.02
C MET A 109 -16.37 -15.15 73.21
N PRO A 110 -16.23 -15.63 74.47
CA PRO A 110 -16.42 -14.80 75.67
C PRO A 110 -15.51 -13.57 75.71
N ALA A 111 -14.32 -13.67 75.11
CA ALA A 111 -13.35 -12.59 75.03
C ALA A 111 -13.81 -11.36 74.22
N ARG A 112 -14.94 -11.43 73.49
CA ARG A 112 -15.51 -10.31 72.73
C ARG A 112 -15.86 -9.08 73.55
N GLU A 113 -16.05 -9.25 74.86
CA GLU A 113 -16.33 -8.14 75.79
C GLU A 113 -15.17 -7.15 75.88
N PHE A 114 -13.95 -7.60 75.54
CA PHE A 114 -12.74 -6.79 75.57
C PHE A 114 -12.49 -6.08 74.23
N VAL A 115 -12.09 -4.80 74.28
CA VAL A 115 -11.74 -4.02 73.08
C VAL A 115 -10.49 -4.58 72.41
N GLU A 116 -9.50 -4.96 73.23
CA GLU A 116 -8.19 -5.44 72.81
C GLU A 116 -8.34 -6.73 71.98
N TYR A 117 -9.21 -7.65 72.43
CA TYR A 117 -9.56 -8.86 71.66
C TYR A 117 -10.13 -8.50 70.28
N ARG A 118 -11.12 -7.61 70.22
CA ARG A 118 -11.75 -7.18 68.96
C ARG A 118 -10.74 -6.51 68.03
N VAL A 119 -9.84 -5.68 68.56
CA VAL A 119 -8.77 -5.03 67.78
C VAL A 119 -7.78 -6.06 67.24
N VAL A 120 -7.33 -7.02 68.07
CA VAL A 120 -6.40 -8.08 67.65
C VAL A 120 -7.02 -8.92 66.52
N VAL A 121 -8.26 -9.37 66.69
CA VAL A 121 -8.97 -10.16 65.66
C VAL A 121 -9.13 -9.35 64.38
N ALA A 122 -9.60 -8.10 64.46
CA ALA A 122 -9.78 -7.25 63.30
C ALA A 122 -8.44 -6.99 62.58
N SER A 123 -7.35 -6.76 63.33
CA SER A 123 -6.01 -6.55 62.78
C SER A 123 -5.46 -7.75 62.01
N VAL A 124 -5.67 -8.98 62.51
CA VAL A 124 -5.27 -10.19 61.80
C VAL A 124 -6.08 -10.35 60.51
N LEU A 125 -7.41 -10.21 60.63
CA LEU A 125 -8.33 -10.47 59.53
C LEU A 125 -8.29 -9.39 58.43
N SER A 126 -7.85 -8.17 58.72
CA SER A 126 -7.65 -7.12 57.71
C SER A 126 -6.20 -7.03 57.24
N GLY A 127 -5.20 -7.20 58.13
CA GLY A 127 -3.79 -7.06 57.80
C GLY A 127 -3.25 -8.14 56.85
N LEU A 128 -3.62 -9.41 57.07
CA LEU A 128 -3.17 -10.51 56.20
C LEU A 128 -3.67 -10.37 54.74
N PRO A 129 -4.95 -10.06 54.48
CA PRO A 129 -5.41 -9.75 53.13
C PRO A 129 -4.68 -8.57 52.47
N MET A 130 -4.32 -7.52 53.22
CA MET A 130 -3.55 -6.39 52.66
C MET A 130 -2.17 -6.83 52.17
N LEU A 131 -1.47 -7.67 52.91
CA LEU A 131 -0.21 -8.27 52.45
C LEU A 131 -0.40 -9.17 51.22
N ALA A 132 -1.51 -9.91 51.16
CA ALA A 132 -1.85 -10.71 49.99
C ALA A 132 -2.13 -9.83 48.75
N ILE A 133 -2.80 -8.70 48.92
CA ILE A 133 -3.01 -7.70 47.84
C ILE A 133 -1.67 -7.12 47.39
N ALA A 134 -0.78 -6.77 48.31
CA ALA A 134 0.55 -6.27 47.98
C ALA A 134 1.31 -7.27 47.09
N TRP A 135 1.28 -8.55 47.47
CA TRP A 135 1.87 -9.63 46.70
C TRP A 135 1.26 -9.77 45.29
N GLU A 136 -0.06 -9.61 45.14
CA GLU A 136 -0.71 -9.65 43.83
C GLU A 136 -0.15 -8.58 42.87
N PHE A 137 0.08 -7.36 43.35
CA PHE A 137 0.65 -6.28 42.55
C PHE A 137 2.14 -6.48 42.29
N TRP A 138 2.91 -6.96 43.27
CA TRP A 138 4.34 -7.26 43.12
C TRP A 138 4.61 -8.33 42.07
N ARG A 139 3.85 -9.44 42.11
CA ARG A 139 3.97 -10.56 41.16
C ARG A 139 3.22 -10.32 39.84
N GLY A 140 2.67 -9.12 39.66
CA GLY A 140 1.87 -8.76 38.49
C GLY A 140 2.71 -8.65 37.22
N ARG A 141 2.08 -8.27 36.10
CA ARG A 141 2.80 -8.03 34.84
C ARG A 141 3.76 -6.83 34.98
N PRO A 142 4.85 -6.76 34.19
CA PRO A 142 5.81 -5.65 34.24
C PRO A 142 5.24 -4.29 33.79
N GLU A 143 4.02 -4.24 33.25
CA GLU A 143 3.31 -3.02 32.87
C GLU A 143 3.15 -2.05 34.05
N GLY A 144 3.55 -0.80 33.87
CA GLY A 144 3.42 0.24 34.90
C GLY A 144 4.15 -0.07 36.21
N LEU A 145 5.35 -0.65 36.11
CA LEU A 145 6.15 -1.13 37.24
C LEU A 145 6.21 -0.12 38.41
N ALA A 146 6.41 1.16 38.13
CA ALA A 146 6.43 2.20 39.17
C ALA A 146 5.10 2.29 39.95
N CYS A 147 3.96 2.34 39.25
CA CYS A 147 2.66 2.41 39.90
C CYS A 147 2.32 1.10 40.64
N ARG A 148 2.75 -0.05 40.12
CA ARG A 148 2.60 -1.34 40.83
C ARG A 148 3.45 -1.43 42.07
N MET A 149 4.68 -0.91 42.04
CA MET A 149 5.53 -0.82 43.22
C MET A 149 4.91 0.10 44.28
N LEU A 150 4.31 1.22 43.86
CA LEU A 150 3.55 2.09 44.76
C LEU A 150 2.34 1.37 45.38
N LEU A 151 1.57 0.63 44.58
CA LEU A 151 0.45 -0.17 45.09
C LEU A 151 0.93 -1.26 46.04
N SER A 152 1.90 -2.07 45.64
CA SER A 152 2.48 -3.13 46.47
C SER A 152 3.04 -2.57 47.78
N GLY A 153 3.84 -1.51 47.70
CA GLY A 153 4.43 -0.87 48.88
C GLY A 153 3.37 -0.27 49.80
N GLY A 154 2.36 0.42 49.23
CA GLY A 154 1.25 0.99 49.98
C GLY A 154 0.44 -0.06 50.73
N PHE A 155 0.09 -1.18 50.07
CA PHE A 155 -0.64 -2.28 50.72
C PHE A 155 0.20 -3.03 51.76
N ALA A 156 1.50 -3.20 51.50
CA ALA A 156 2.42 -3.80 52.46
C ALA A 156 2.58 -2.94 53.72
N LEU A 157 2.71 -1.62 53.55
CA LEU A 157 2.80 -0.66 54.64
C LEU A 157 1.52 -0.66 55.48
N HIS A 158 0.36 -0.50 54.84
CA HIS A 158 -0.94 -0.47 55.53
C HIS A 158 -1.23 -1.78 56.27
N GLY A 159 -0.98 -2.93 55.62
CA GLY A 159 -1.10 -4.25 56.24
C GLY A 159 -0.15 -4.45 57.42
N GLY A 160 1.11 -4.03 57.27
CA GLY A 160 2.12 -4.10 58.33
C GLY A 160 1.77 -3.24 59.54
N LEU A 161 1.37 -1.99 59.34
CA LEU A 161 0.91 -1.09 60.41
C LEU A 161 -0.32 -1.64 61.13
N THR A 162 -1.24 -2.25 60.39
CA THR A 162 -2.44 -2.87 60.97
C THR A 162 -2.10 -4.07 61.85
N LEU A 163 -1.15 -4.91 61.43
CA LEU A 163 -0.65 -6.04 62.22
C LEU A 163 0.19 -5.60 63.43
N LEU A 164 0.92 -4.48 63.33
CA LEU A 164 1.71 -3.91 64.42
C LEU A 164 0.86 -3.50 65.63
N ARG A 165 -0.45 -3.32 65.45
CA ARG A 165 -1.39 -3.09 66.57
C ARG A 165 -1.48 -4.28 67.52
N ILE A 166 -1.25 -5.50 67.05
CA ILE A 166 -1.40 -6.73 67.84
C ILE A 166 -0.49 -6.72 69.08
N PRO A 167 0.85 -6.58 68.96
CA PRO A 167 1.71 -6.53 70.15
C PRO A 167 1.36 -5.35 71.07
N VAL A 168 0.95 -4.20 70.52
CA VAL A 168 0.54 -3.04 71.33
C VAL A 168 -0.67 -3.37 72.21
N MET A 169 -1.66 -4.11 71.69
CA MET A 169 -2.83 -4.55 72.48
C MET A 169 -2.50 -5.68 73.46
N LEU A 170 -1.66 -6.64 73.05
CA LEU A 170 -1.32 -7.79 73.90
C LEU A 170 -0.44 -7.42 75.10
N LEU A 171 0.35 -6.33 74.99
CA LEU A 171 1.22 -5.84 76.07
C LEU A 171 0.50 -4.94 77.09
N GLN A 172 -0.80 -4.66 76.91
CA GLN A 172 -1.57 -3.90 77.89
C GLN A 172 -1.83 -4.73 79.15
N ALA A 173 -1.50 -4.16 80.30
CA ALA A 173 -1.62 -4.83 81.60
C ALA A 173 -3.07 -5.17 81.98
N ASP A 174 -4.01 -4.30 81.60
CA ASP A 174 -5.44 -4.44 81.89
C ASP A 174 -6.26 -4.30 80.60
N TRP A 175 -7.09 -5.30 80.30
CA TRP A 175 -8.01 -5.27 79.16
C TRP A 175 -9.34 -4.59 79.52
N THR A 176 -9.81 -3.74 78.63
CA THR A 176 -10.92 -2.82 78.88
C THR A 176 -12.22 -3.28 78.23
N ARG A 177 -13.34 -3.05 78.92
CA ARG A 177 -14.70 -3.34 78.41
C ARG A 177 -15.41 -2.10 77.87
N THR A 178 -14.74 -0.95 77.82
CA THR A 178 -15.34 0.30 77.33
C THR A 178 -15.52 0.24 75.82
N SER A 179 -16.64 0.74 75.29
CA SER A 179 -16.85 0.77 73.83
C SER A 179 -16.29 2.04 73.16
N VAL A 180 -15.82 3.00 73.96
CA VAL A 180 -15.30 4.30 73.50
C VAL A 180 -13.98 4.10 72.76
N LEU A 181 -13.87 4.74 71.59
CA LEU A 181 -12.64 4.77 70.81
C LEU A 181 -11.60 5.62 71.56
N PRO A 182 -10.41 5.08 71.90
CA PRO A 182 -9.39 5.86 72.57
C PRO A 182 -8.85 6.93 71.62
N ASP A 183 -9.02 8.20 71.99
CA ASP A 183 -8.47 9.33 71.24
C ASP A 183 -6.99 9.50 71.59
N ASN A 184 -6.16 8.70 70.92
CA ASN A 184 -4.72 8.71 71.11
C ASN A 184 -3.99 8.91 69.77
N VAL A 185 -2.75 9.39 69.86
CA VAL A 185 -1.91 9.73 68.70
C VAL A 185 -1.72 8.53 67.77
N TRP A 186 -1.69 7.30 68.29
CA TRP A 186 -1.55 6.09 67.48
C TRP A 186 -2.76 5.83 66.59
N VAL A 187 -3.98 5.98 67.11
CA VAL A 187 -5.22 5.86 66.34
C VAL A 187 -5.28 6.94 65.25
N GLN A 188 -4.91 8.18 65.58
CA GLN A 188 -4.87 9.28 64.62
C GLN A 188 -3.86 9.03 63.50
N ILE A 189 -2.65 8.53 63.81
CA ILE A 189 -1.64 8.17 62.80
C ILE A 189 -2.15 7.07 61.87
N ILE A 190 -2.78 6.01 62.40
CA ILE A 190 -3.30 4.91 61.58
C ILE A 190 -4.45 5.38 60.68
N LEU A 191 -5.35 6.24 61.20
CA LEU A 191 -6.44 6.79 60.39
C LEU A 191 -5.91 7.72 59.28
N LEU A 192 -4.94 8.57 59.60
CA LEU A 192 -4.31 9.44 58.62
C LEU A 192 -3.57 8.64 57.54
N GLU A 193 -2.84 7.59 57.93
CA GLU A 193 -2.21 6.66 57.00
C GLU A 193 -3.24 5.94 56.13
N SER A 194 -4.36 5.48 56.70
CA SER A 194 -5.44 4.81 55.96
C SER A 194 -6.05 5.73 54.89
N ILE A 195 -6.25 7.01 55.22
CA ILE A 195 -6.72 8.04 54.28
C ILE A 195 -5.71 8.22 53.15
N LEU A 196 -4.43 8.42 53.49
CA LEU A 196 -3.37 8.62 52.51
C LEU A 196 -3.19 7.39 51.61
N HIS A 197 -3.28 6.19 52.19
CA HIS A 197 -3.26 4.92 51.50
C HIS A 197 -4.41 4.80 50.48
N GLY A 198 -5.65 5.11 50.88
CA GLY A 198 -6.81 5.05 49.99
C GLY A 198 -6.72 6.02 48.80
N VAL A 199 -6.20 7.23 49.04
CA VAL A 199 -5.95 8.22 47.98
C VAL A 199 -4.81 7.78 47.06
N GLY A 200 -3.66 7.41 47.64
CA GLY A 200 -2.47 7.03 46.90
C GLY A 200 -2.70 5.81 46.02
N THR A 201 -3.37 4.79 46.55
CA THR A 201 -3.73 3.58 45.77
C THR A 201 -4.72 3.89 44.67
N SER A 202 -5.70 4.79 44.90
CA SER A 202 -6.60 5.25 43.84
C SER A 202 -5.87 5.97 42.72
N PHE A 203 -4.94 6.88 43.02
CA PHE A 203 -4.13 7.53 41.97
C PHE A 203 -3.26 6.54 41.21
N ALA A 204 -2.59 5.62 41.91
CA ALA A 204 -1.73 4.61 41.27
C ALA A 204 -2.55 3.65 40.38
N LEU A 205 -3.75 3.24 40.82
CA LEU A 205 -4.67 2.44 40.00
C LEU A 205 -5.15 3.21 38.77
N LEU A 206 -5.48 4.50 38.91
CA LEU A 206 -5.92 5.33 37.79
C LEU A 206 -4.81 5.49 36.74
N ALA A 207 -3.57 5.72 37.19
CA ALA A 207 -2.41 5.80 36.32
C ALA A 207 -2.18 4.49 35.55
N LEU A 208 -2.21 3.34 36.25
CA LEU A 208 -2.11 2.02 35.60
C LEU A 208 -3.22 1.75 34.61
N PHE A 209 -4.45 2.12 34.98
CA PHE A 209 -5.61 1.96 34.12
C PHE A 209 -5.46 2.80 32.84
N ARG A 210 -5.02 4.05 32.96
CA ARG A 210 -4.80 4.95 31.83
C ARG A 210 -3.68 4.44 30.91
N GLU A 211 -2.54 4.04 31.48
CA GLU A 211 -1.41 3.49 30.71
C GLU A 211 -1.82 2.25 29.89
N ARG A 212 -2.61 1.36 30.50
CA ARG A 212 -3.15 0.19 29.78
C ARG A 212 -4.10 0.57 28.65
N GLY A 213 -5.00 1.54 28.89
CA GLY A 213 -5.92 2.03 27.87
C GLY A 213 -5.19 2.65 26.67
N GLU A 214 -4.16 3.45 26.93
CA GLU A 214 -3.33 4.08 25.89
C GLU A 214 -2.57 3.04 25.07
N ARG A 215 -1.95 2.03 25.71
CA ARG A 215 -1.25 0.95 24.99
C ARG A 215 -2.17 0.11 24.12
N GLN A 216 -3.33 -0.31 24.64
CA GLN A 216 -4.30 -1.09 23.87
C GLN A 216 -4.79 -0.32 22.63
N LEU A 217 -4.99 1.00 22.78
CA LEU A 217 -5.37 1.85 21.65
C LEU A 217 -4.24 1.93 20.63
N LEU A 218 -3.00 2.14 21.06
CA LEU A 218 -1.83 2.17 20.19
C LEU A 218 -1.65 0.85 19.43
N GLU A 219 -1.71 -0.29 20.11
CA GLU A 219 -1.62 -1.62 19.48
C GLU A 219 -2.74 -1.86 18.46
N ALA A 220 -3.98 -1.49 18.79
CA ALA A 220 -5.11 -1.60 17.85
C ALA A 220 -4.92 -0.71 16.62
N THR A 221 -4.42 0.51 16.80
CA THR A 221 -4.15 1.42 15.67
C THR A 221 -3.01 0.92 14.79
N ALA A 222 -1.93 0.40 15.38
CA ALA A 222 -0.81 -0.18 14.64
C ALA A 222 -1.26 -1.39 13.80
N ALA A 223 -1.99 -2.33 14.42
CA ALA A 223 -2.51 -3.51 13.71
C ALA A 223 -3.42 -3.14 12.53
N SER A 224 -4.29 -2.15 12.69
CA SER A 224 -5.16 -1.65 11.61
C SER A 224 -4.35 -1.04 10.46
N ARG A 225 -3.34 -0.22 10.79
CA ARG A 225 -2.44 0.39 9.79
C ARG A 225 -1.66 -0.66 9.01
N ASP A 226 -1.10 -1.64 9.70
CA ASP A 226 -0.28 -2.69 9.08
C ASP A 226 -1.13 -3.55 8.13
N ALA A 227 -2.35 -3.91 8.53
CA ALA A 227 -3.29 -4.62 7.68
C ALA A 227 -3.63 -3.83 6.40
N ALA A 228 -3.89 -2.52 6.52
CA ALA A 228 -4.16 -1.66 5.37
C ALA A 228 -2.95 -1.55 4.41
N GLN A 229 -1.74 -1.44 4.95
CA GLN A 229 -0.51 -1.37 4.15
C GLN A 229 -0.23 -2.69 3.43
N GLN A 230 -0.43 -3.83 4.09
CA GLN A 230 -0.28 -5.15 3.47
C GLN A 230 -1.28 -5.36 2.32
N ALA A 231 -2.54 -4.99 2.52
CA ALA A 231 -3.56 -5.07 1.47
C ALA A 231 -3.20 -4.20 0.26
N SER A 232 -2.72 -2.97 0.49
CA SER A 232 -2.29 -2.06 -0.58
C SER A 232 -1.08 -2.62 -1.35
N ALA A 233 -0.07 -3.12 -0.64
CA ALA A 233 1.11 -3.73 -1.26
C ALA A 233 0.76 -4.98 -2.09
N ALA A 234 -0.16 -5.81 -1.60
CA ALA A 234 -0.65 -6.97 -2.34
C ALA A 234 -1.39 -6.56 -3.62
N LYS A 235 -2.28 -5.54 -3.55
CA LYS A 235 -2.97 -4.97 -4.73
C LYS A 235 -1.95 -4.51 -5.78
N SER A 236 -0.92 -3.76 -5.39
CA SER A 236 0.11 -3.28 -6.33
C SER A 236 0.91 -4.41 -6.98
N ARG A 237 1.34 -5.42 -6.21
CA ARG A 237 2.09 -6.57 -6.77
C ARG A 237 1.24 -7.38 -7.74
N PHE A 238 -0.03 -7.60 -7.41
CA PHE A 238 -0.97 -8.29 -8.30
C PHE A 238 -1.14 -7.54 -9.63
N LEU A 239 -1.30 -6.21 -9.59
CA LEU A 239 -1.43 -5.39 -10.79
C LEU A 239 -0.16 -5.43 -11.66
N ALA A 240 1.02 -5.33 -11.04
CA ALA A 240 2.30 -5.42 -11.76
C ALA A 240 2.50 -6.79 -12.42
N TRP A 241 2.17 -7.88 -11.72
CA TRP A 241 2.23 -9.24 -12.28
C TRP A 241 1.24 -9.44 -13.41
N MET A 242 -0.03 -9.06 -13.22
CA MET A 242 -1.07 -9.13 -14.27
C MET A 242 -0.69 -8.35 -15.53
N SER A 243 -0.02 -7.20 -15.38
CA SER A 243 0.50 -6.42 -16.50
C SER A 243 1.45 -7.22 -17.38
N HIS A 244 2.45 -7.84 -16.74
CA HIS A 244 3.46 -8.61 -17.44
C HIS A 244 2.85 -9.83 -18.13
N GLU A 245 2.02 -10.58 -17.41
CA GLU A 245 1.40 -11.81 -17.91
C GLU A 245 0.38 -11.59 -19.02
N MET A 246 -0.32 -10.45 -19.04
CA MET A 246 -1.21 -10.11 -20.15
C MET A 246 -0.47 -9.54 -21.36
N ARG A 247 0.64 -8.82 -21.14
CA ARG A 247 1.41 -8.18 -22.22
C ARG A 247 2.14 -9.19 -23.10
N THR A 248 2.72 -10.23 -22.52
CA THR A 248 3.50 -11.27 -23.23
C THR A 248 2.71 -12.01 -24.33
N PRO A 249 1.56 -12.65 -24.04
CA PRO A 249 0.81 -13.36 -25.09
C PRO A 249 0.23 -12.39 -26.13
N LEU A 250 -0.14 -11.18 -25.72
CA LEU A 250 -0.75 -10.20 -26.60
C LEU A 250 0.25 -9.60 -27.60
N ASN A 251 1.48 -9.36 -27.15
CA ASN A 251 2.59 -9.00 -28.03
C ASN A 251 2.91 -10.13 -29.02
N GLY A 252 2.75 -11.39 -28.60
CA GLY A 252 2.89 -12.55 -29.47
C GLY A 252 1.88 -12.56 -30.62
N VAL A 253 0.60 -12.35 -30.29
CA VAL A 253 -0.50 -12.23 -31.28
C VAL A 253 -0.25 -11.06 -32.23
N LEU A 254 0.17 -9.91 -31.69
CA LEU A 254 0.46 -8.72 -32.49
C LEU A 254 1.64 -8.91 -33.44
N GLY A 255 2.74 -9.47 -32.95
CA GLY A 255 3.91 -9.77 -33.76
C GLY A 255 3.57 -10.71 -34.91
N LEU A 256 2.84 -11.78 -34.64
CA LEU A 256 2.42 -12.74 -35.66
C LEU A 256 1.45 -12.11 -36.68
N SER A 257 0.53 -11.26 -36.22
CA SER A 257 -0.39 -10.54 -37.10
C SER A 257 0.34 -9.54 -38.02
N GLN A 258 1.39 -8.86 -37.53
CA GLN A 258 2.22 -7.98 -38.36
C GLN A 258 2.98 -8.78 -39.41
N VAL A 259 3.60 -9.91 -39.02
CA VAL A 259 4.32 -10.80 -39.96
C VAL A 259 3.38 -11.33 -41.05
N LEU A 260 2.17 -11.76 -40.67
CA LEU A 260 1.18 -12.22 -41.63
C LEU A 260 0.72 -11.09 -42.56
N SER A 261 0.59 -9.85 -42.06
CA SER A 261 0.16 -8.72 -42.87
C SER A 261 1.16 -8.32 -43.97
N GLU A 262 2.45 -8.62 -43.79
CA GLU A 262 3.51 -8.35 -44.76
C GLU A 262 3.59 -9.43 -45.87
N ASN A 263 2.90 -10.57 -45.68
CA ASN A 263 2.94 -11.67 -46.64
C ASN A 263 2.01 -11.41 -47.84
N ARG A 264 2.60 -11.00 -48.97
CA ARG A 264 1.88 -10.72 -50.23
C ARG A 264 1.28 -11.95 -50.92
N SER A 265 1.57 -13.15 -50.44
CA SER A 265 0.99 -14.40 -50.97
C SER A 265 -0.37 -14.76 -50.37
N LEU A 266 -0.84 -14.03 -49.35
CA LEU A 266 -2.14 -14.25 -48.72
C LEU A 266 -3.29 -13.79 -49.62
N GLN A 267 -4.39 -14.54 -49.57
CA GLN A 267 -5.66 -14.14 -50.19
C GLN A 267 -6.16 -12.81 -49.57
N PRO A 268 -6.81 -11.92 -50.35
CA PRO A 268 -7.27 -10.61 -49.86
C PRO A 268 -8.15 -10.68 -48.60
N SER A 269 -9.01 -11.69 -48.50
CA SER A 269 -9.86 -11.92 -47.33
C SER A 269 -9.06 -12.33 -46.08
N ALA A 270 -7.95 -13.05 -46.24
CA ALA A 270 -7.06 -13.40 -45.14
C ALA A 270 -6.23 -12.21 -44.67
N GLN A 271 -5.84 -11.30 -45.58
CA GLN A 271 -5.18 -10.04 -45.22
C GLN A 271 -6.10 -9.13 -44.40
N GLU A 272 -7.38 -9.01 -44.77
CA GLU A 272 -8.37 -8.29 -43.97
C GLU A 272 -8.55 -8.91 -42.57
N GLN A 273 -8.65 -10.24 -42.47
CA GLN A 273 -8.78 -10.91 -41.18
C GLN A 273 -7.55 -10.70 -40.28
N VAL A 274 -6.34 -10.75 -40.85
CA VAL A 274 -5.10 -10.47 -40.13
C VAL A 274 -5.04 -9.02 -39.65
N ALA A 275 -5.47 -8.07 -40.48
CA ALA A 275 -5.55 -6.66 -40.09
C ALA A 275 -6.55 -6.44 -38.93
N VAL A 276 -7.70 -7.12 -38.95
CA VAL A 276 -8.68 -7.08 -37.86
C VAL A 276 -8.11 -7.68 -36.56
N ILE A 277 -7.39 -8.80 -36.63
CA ILE A 277 -6.72 -9.41 -35.47
C ILE A 277 -5.66 -8.47 -34.89
N ALA A 278 -4.83 -7.86 -35.74
CA ALA A 278 -3.82 -6.89 -35.34
C ALA A 278 -4.45 -5.69 -34.62
N GLN A 279 -5.52 -5.13 -35.19
CA GLN A 279 -6.24 -4.00 -34.63
C GLN A 279 -6.89 -4.37 -33.28
N ALA A 280 -7.50 -5.55 -33.17
CA ALA A 280 -8.08 -6.04 -31.92
C ALA A 280 -7.03 -6.26 -30.83
N GLY A 281 -5.86 -6.81 -31.18
CA GLY A 281 -4.75 -6.99 -30.24
C GLY A 281 -4.17 -5.66 -29.74
N GLN A 282 -4.04 -4.66 -30.62
CA GLN A 282 -3.53 -3.33 -30.27
C GLN A 282 -4.52 -2.62 -29.36
N HIS A 283 -5.82 -2.78 -29.64
CA HIS A 283 -6.89 -2.24 -28.81
C HIS A 283 -6.89 -2.87 -27.41
N LEU A 284 -6.75 -4.20 -27.32
CA LEU A 284 -6.68 -4.89 -26.03
C LEU A 284 -5.44 -4.47 -25.23
N LEU A 285 -4.30 -4.26 -25.89
CA LEU A 285 -3.05 -3.88 -25.23
C LEU A 285 -3.16 -2.47 -24.66
N ALA A 286 -3.80 -1.56 -25.39
CA ALA A 286 -4.11 -0.22 -24.92
C ALA A 286 -5.00 -0.28 -23.67
N LEU A 287 -6.08 -1.08 -23.69
CA LEU A 287 -6.97 -1.22 -22.53
C LEU A 287 -6.29 -1.80 -21.29
N VAL A 288 -5.43 -2.80 -21.48
CA VAL A 288 -4.67 -3.38 -20.37
C VAL A 288 -3.75 -2.32 -19.77
N ASN A 289 -2.96 -1.61 -20.59
CA ASN A 289 -2.09 -0.54 -20.10
C ASN A 289 -2.88 0.58 -19.42
N ASP A 290 -4.04 0.95 -19.96
CA ASP A 290 -4.94 1.97 -19.44
C ASP A 290 -5.48 1.63 -18.04
N VAL A 291 -5.92 0.39 -17.80
CA VAL A 291 -6.38 -0.08 -16.48
C VAL A 291 -5.23 -0.09 -15.47
N LEU A 292 -4.03 -0.45 -15.91
CA LEU A 292 -2.85 -0.50 -15.06
C LEU A 292 -2.35 0.89 -14.70
N ASP A 293 -2.33 1.82 -15.65
CA ASP A 293 -1.97 3.21 -15.41
C ASP A 293 -2.92 3.83 -14.37
N LEU A 294 -4.23 3.62 -14.51
CA LEU A 294 -5.21 4.06 -13.53
C LEU A 294 -4.91 3.50 -12.13
N ALA A 295 -4.63 2.20 -12.05
CA ALA A 295 -4.37 1.53 -10.79
C ALA A 295 -3.03 1.96 -10.14
N LEU A 296 -2.02 2.33 -10.94
CA LEU A 296 -0.76 2.90 -10.46
C LEU A 296 -0.94 4.35 -9.95
N VAL A 297 -1.79 5.14 -10.60
CA VAL A 297 -2.13 6.49 -10.15
C VAL A 297 -2.92 6.46 -8.84
N GLU A 298 -3.95 5.62 -8.73
CA GLU A 298 -4.70 5.44 -7.47
C GLU A 298 -3.80 5.05 -6.30
N ALA A 299 -2.75 4.28 -6.57
CA ALA A 299 -1.79 3.84 -5.56
C ALA A 299 -0.72 4.92 -5.24
N GLY A 300 -0.71 6.06 -5.94
CA GLY A 300 0.31 7.10 -5.80
C GLY A 300 1.71 6.65 -6.22
N ARG A 301 1.82 5.64 -7.10
CA ARG A 301 3.07 4.97 -7.50
C ARG A 301 3.47 5.22 -8.95
N LEU A 302 2.77 6.10 -9.66
CA LEU A 302 3.14 6.47 -11.03
C LEU A 302 4.47 7.25 -11.01
N THR A 303 5.50 6.70 -11.63
CA THR A 303 6.78 7.38 -11.87
C THR A 303 6.74 8.10 -13.23
N LEU A 304 6.92 9.42 -13.23
CA LEU A 304 6.98 10.23 -14.44
C LEU A 304 8.42 10.31 -14.96
N GLN A 305 8.60 10.16 -16.27
CA GLN A 305 9.92 10.33 -16.89
C GLN A 305 10.12 11.79 -17.28
N GLU A 306 10.98 12.53 -16.57
CA GLU A 306 11.28 13.91 -16.93
C GLU A 306 12.34 13.99 -18.04
N ALA A 307 11.93 14.37 -19.24
CA ALA A 307 12.82 14.61 -20.37
C ALA A 307 12.46 15.90 -21.12
N PRO A 308 13.35 16.48 -21.94
CA PRO A 308 12.99 17.54 -22.88
C PRO A 308 11.97 17.01 -23.90
N VAL A 309 10.80 17.66 -23.96
CA VAL A 309 9.69 17.33 -24.85
C VAL A 309 9.55 18.46 -25.89
N PRO A 310 9.90 18.21 -27.16
CA PRO A 310 9.67 19.16 -28.24
C PRO A 310 8.17 19.26 -28.58
N LEU A 311 7.55 20.37 -28.21
CA LEU A 311 6.09 20.56 -28.33
C LEU A 311 5.61 20.52 -29.79
N GLY A 312 6.44 21.01 -30.73
CA GLY A 312 6.14 20.95 -32.16
C GLY A 312 6.07 19.51 -32.69
N VAL A 313 7.01 18.66 -32.28
CA VAL A 313 7.04 17.23 -32.68
C VAL A 313 5.88 16.47 -32.04
N LEU A 314 5.62 16.71 -30.75
CA LEU A 314 4.48 16.14 -30.03
C LEU A 314 3.16 16.45 -30.75
N ARG A 315 2.97 17.72 -31.13
CA ARG A 315 1.78 18.19 -31.86
C ARG A 315 1.63 17.46 -33.19
N GLU A 316 2.66 17.48 -34.05
CA GLU A 316 2.57 16.88 -35.38
C GLU A 316 2.37 15.37 -35.34
N ASN A 317 3.08 14.67 -34.45
CA ASN A 317 2.93 13.23 -34.27
C ASN A 317 1.50 12.86 -33.84
N THR A 318 0.90 13.65 -32.95
CA THR A 318 -0.45 13.38 -32.46
C THR A 318 -1.51 13.70 -33.53
N LEU A 319 -1.36 14.82 -34.23
CA LEU A 319 -2.26 15.18 -35.34
C LEU A 319 -2.19 14.17 -36.49
N ALA A 320 -1.02 13.65 -36.81
CA ALA A 320 -0.84 12.64 -37.86
C ALA A 320 -1.68 11.38 -37.61
N LEU A 321 -1.89 10.99 -36.35
CA LEU A 321 -2.67 9.80 -35.99
C LEU A 321 -4.18 10.00 -36.19
N VAL A 322 -4.70 11.21 -36.00
CA VAL A 322 -6.15 11.50 -36.12
C VAL A 322 -6.56 12.02 -37.50
N ARG A 323 -5.61 12.50 -38.31
CA ARG A 323 -5.85 13.01 -39.68
C ARG A 323 -6.64 12.06 -40.59
N PRO A 324 -6.36 10.74 -40.66
CA PRO A 324 -7.08 9.84 -41.56
C PRO A 324 -8.58 9.77 -41.25
N GLU A 325 -8.93 9.66 -39.97
CA GLU A 325 -10.34 9.58 -39.54
C GLU A 325 -11.06 10.92 -39.69
N ALA A 326 -10.38 12.03 -39.39
CA ALA A 326 -10.92 13.36 -39.65
C ALA A 326 -11.19 13.57 -41.15
N ALA A 327 -10.28 13.16 -42.03
CA ALA A 327 -10.44 13.25 -43.48
C ALA A 327 -11.60 12.39 -43.98
N ARG A 328 -11.75 11.15 -43.47
CA ARG A 328 -12.90 10.27 -43.79
C ARG A 328 -14.24 10.91 -43.45
N LYS A 329 -14.32 11.67 -42.36
CA LYS A 329 -15.52 12.42 -41.96
C LYS A 329 -15.62 13.82 -42.59
N GLY A 330 -14.60 14.28 -43.33
CA GLY A 330 -14.53 15.65 -43.85
C GLY A 330 -14.47 16.71 -42.74
N ILE A 331 -13.91 16.38 -41.58
CA ILE A 331 -13.70 17.30 -40.46
C ILE A 331 -12.46 18.16 -40.73
N ARG A 332 -12.57 19.49 -40.57
CA ARG A 332 -11.43 20.41 -40.66
C ARG A 332 -10.63 20.38 -39.35
N LEU A 333 -9.34 20.07 -39.44
CA LEU A 333 -8.40 20.15 -38.32
C LEU A 333 -7.66 21.49 -38.37
N ARG A 334 -7.79 22.30 -37.31
CA ARG A 334 -7.11 23.59 -37.15
C ARG A 334 -6.18 23.57 -35.95
N THR A 335 -5.11 24.36 -36.00
CA THR A 335 -4.19 24.57 -34.88
C THR A 335 -4.09 26.05 -34.56
N ASP A 336 -4.13 26.40 -33.27
CA ASP A 336 -4.01 27.76 -32.74
C ASP A 336 -2.90 27.81 -31.69
N ILE A 337 -1.71 28.24 -32.12
CA ILE A 337 -0.48 28.15 -31.31
C ILE A 337 -0.04 29.56 -30.93
N ALA A 338 0.11 29.81 -29.63
CA ALA A 338 0.56 31.11 -29.15
C ALA A 338 2.02 31.38 -29.56
N PRO A 339 2.36 32.62 -29.95
CA PRO A 339 3.70 32.96 -30.45
C PRO A 339 4.80 32.87 -29.38
N ASP A 340 4.43 32.94 -28.10
CA ASP A 340 5.28 32.86 -26.92
C ASP A 340 5.44 31.43 -26.37
N LEU A 341 4.89 30.43 -27.08
CA LEU A 341 4.99 29.03 -26.66
C LEU A 341 6.45 28.54 -26.69
N PRO A 342 6.97 27.93 -25.60
CA PRO A 342 8.32 27.37 -25.59
C PRO A 342 8.47 26.23 -26.60
N ALA A 343 9.63 26.14 -27.26
CA ALA A 343 9.92 25.06 -28.21
C ALA A 343 9.94 23.68 -27.52
N ASN A 344 10.55 23.63 -26.32
CA ASN A 344 10.67 22.43 -25.51
C ASN A 344 10.20 22.70 -24.07
N VAL A 345 9.56 21.70 -23.48
CA VAL A 345 9.21 21.68 -22.04
C VAL A 345 9.84 20.46 -21.38
N ARG A 346 10.11 20.50 -20.08
CA ARG A 346 10.54 19.33 -19.31
C ARG A 346 9.32 18.58 -18.78
N GLY A 347 9.23 17.29 -19.09
CA GLY A 347 8.16 16.43 -18.61
C GLY A 347 8.12 15.07 -19.30
N ASP A 348 7.05 14.32 -19.07
CA ASP A 348 6.86 13.01 -19.69
C ASP A 348 6.13 13.12 -21.04
N GLY A 349 6.90 13.08 -22.11
CA GLY A 349 6.38 13.20 -23.48
C GLY A 349 5.39 12.11 -23.87
N ARG A 350 5.52 10.89 -23.33
CA ARG A 350 4.59 9.78 -23.62
C ARG A 350 3.23 10.05 -22.97
N ARG A 351 3.22 10.48 -21.71
CA ARG A 351 1.98 10.82 -20.99
C ARG A 351 1.29 12.03 -21.60
N LEU A 352 2.05 13.05 -22.00
CA LEU A 352 1.53 14.20 -22.73
C LEU A 352 0.89 13.80 -24.06
N GLN A 353 1.53 12.92 -24.83
CA GLN A 353 0.97 12.41 -26.09
C GLN A 353 -0.31 11.62 -25.84
N GLN A 354 -0.35 10.79 -24.79
CA GLN A 354 -1.52 10.00 -24.41
C GLN A 354 -2.72 10.89 -24.07
N ILE A 355 -2.52 11.92 -23.24
CA ILE A 355 -3.55 12.91 -22.89
C ILE A 355 -4.04 13.61 -24.16
N LEU A 356 -3.13 14.15 -24.97
CA LEU A 356 -3.48 14.92 -26.16
C LEU A 356 -4.21 14.07 -27.22
N LEU A 357 -3.74 12.84 -27.44
CA LEU A 357 -4.37 11.90 -28.37
C LEU A 357 -5.78 11.54 -27.92
N ASN A 358 -5.99 11.29 -26.63
CA ASN A 358 -7.31 10.97 -26.11
C ASN A 358 -8.29 12.14 -26.30
N LEU A 359 -7.86 13.39 -26.03
CA LEU A 359 -8.71 14.56 -26.27
C LEU A 359 -9.04 14.76 -27.75
N LEU A 360 -8.04 14.64 -28.64
CA LEU A 360 -8.24 14.79 -30.10
C LEU A 360 -9.08 13.67 -30.70
N ALA A 361 -8.83 12.42 -30.32
CA ALA A 361 -9.59 11.27 -30.80
C ALA A 361 -11.07 11.37 -30.38
N ASN A 362 -11.35 11.79 -29.14
CA ASN A 362 -12.71 12.05 -28.69
C ASN A 362 -13.36 13.18 -29.50
N ALA A 363 -12.66 14.30 -29.73
CA ALA A 363 -13.18 15.39 -30.54
C ALA A 363 -13.55 14.94 -31.97
N VAL A 364 -12.67 14.23 -32.66
CA VAL A 364 -12.92 13.69 -34.02
C VAL A 364 -14.03 12.63 -34.03
N LYS A 365 -14.13 11.84 -32.95
CA LYS A 365 -15.18 10.82 -32.79
C LYS A 365 -16.57 11.46 -32.72
N PHE A 366 -16.76 12.47 -31.88
CA PHE A 366 -18.07 13.07 -31.60
C PHE A 366 -18.45 14.23 -32.52
N THR A 367 -17.50 14.79 -33.27
CA THR A 367 -17.79 15.82 -34.27
C THR A 367 -18.48 15.20 -35.50
N PRO A 368 -19.63 15.74 -35.95
CA PRO A 368 -20.31 15.27 -37.15
C PRO A 368 -19.52 15.62 -38.43
N ARG A 369 -19.89 14.98 -39.55
CA ARG A 369 -19.24 15.22 -40.85
C ARG A 369 -19.30 16.70 -41.24
N GLY A 370 -18.20 17.23 -41.78
CA GLY A 370 -18.08 18.65 -42.15
C GLY A 370 -17.87 19.62 -40.99
N GLY A 371 -17.71 19.13 -39.75
CA GLY A 371 -17.40 19.95 -38.58
C GLY A 371 -15.93 20.41 -38.51
N GLU A 372 -15.57 21.06 -37.41
CA GLU A 372 -14.20 21.53 -37.13
C GLU A 372 -13.73 21.03 -35.76
N VAL A 373 -12.45 20.68 -35.68
CA VAL A 373 -11.73 20.42 -34.43
C VAL A 373 -10.47 21.29 -34.42
N CYS A 374 -10.29 22.08 -33.37
CA CYS A 374 -9.18 23.00 -33.17
C CYS A 374 -8.34 22.59 -31.97
N LEU A 375 -7.03 22.40 -32.18
CA LEU A 375 -6.05 22.23 -31.11
C LEU A 375 -5.40 23.58 -30.80
N SER A 376 -5.52 24.06 -29.56
CA SER A 376 -4.77 25.22 -29.08
C SER A 376 -3.69 24.85 -28.06
N MET A 377 -2.55 25.54 -28.16
CA MET A 377 -1.42 25.41 -27.23
C MET A 377 -0.94 26.80 -26.86
N GLN A 378 -0.99 27.15 -25.57
CA GLN A 378 -0.71 28.50 -25.09
C GLN A 378 0.07 28.44 -23.77
N CYS A 379 0.96 29.41 -23.55
CA CYS A 379 1.52 29.66 -22.23
C CYS A 379 0.51 30.50 -21.43
N TRP A 380 0.21 30.10 -20.21
CA TRP A 380 -0.69 30.83 -19.32
C TRP A 380 0.12 31.84 -18.47
N PRO A 381 -0.49 32.91 -17.94
CA PRO A 381 0.26 33.97 -17.24
C PRO A 381 1.10 33.54 -16.04
N ASP A 382 0.81 32.37 -15.46
CA ASP A 382 1.57 31.75 -14.37
C ASP A 382 2.76 30.90 -14.85
N GLY A 383 3.04 30.88 -16.15
CA GLY A 383 4.09 30.07 -16.78
C GLY A 383 3.69 28.61 -17.01
N SER A 384 2.42 28.24 -16.78
CA SER A 384 1.92 26.90 -17.07
C SER A 384 1.56 26.72 -18.54
N LEU A 385 1.62 25.49 -19.03
CA LEU A 385 1.21 25.12 -20.38
C LEU A 385 -0.28 24.77 -20.39
N ARG A 386 -1.06 25.48 -21.21
CA ARG A 386 -2.45 25.15 -21.51
C ARG A 386 -2.56 24.48 -22.87
N LEU A 387 -3.06 23.24 -22.88
CA LEU A 387 -3.46 22.53 -24.10
C LEU A 387 -4.97 22.44 -24.14
N ALA A 388 -5.62 22.82 -25.24
CA ALA A 388 -7.07 22.66 -25.36
C ALA A 388 -7.47 22.10 -26.73
N VAL A 389 -8.50 21.26 -26.73
CA VAL A 389 -9.12 20.73 -27.94
C VAL A 389 -10.57 21.21 -27.94
N THR A 390 -10.91 22.00 -28.95
CA THR A 390 -12.26 22.52 -29.16
C THR A 390 -12.88 21.83 -30.37
N ASP A 391 -14.08 21.29 -30.22
CA ASP A 391 -14.83 20.63 -31.28
C ASP A 391 -16.16 21.36 -31.58
N THR A 392 -16.73 21.14 -32.77
CA THR A 392 -18.07 21.64 -33.14
C THR A 392 -19.15 20.55 -33.08
N GLY A 393 -18.99 19.57 -32.19
CA GLY A 393 -19.89 18.44 -31.98
C GLY A 393 -21.20 18.82 -31.26
N PRO A 394 -21.94 17.82 -30.73
CA PRO A 394 -23.24 18.04 -30.09
C PRO A 394 -23.15 18.85 -28.78
N GLY A 395 -21.95 19.04 -28.24
CA GLY A 395 -21.74 19.68 -26.95
C GLY A 395 -22.10 18.77 -25.78
N ILE A 396 -21.77 19.22 -24.57
CA ILE A 396 -22.01 18.49 -23.32
C ILE A 396 -22.80 19.40 -22.39
N SER A 397 -23.94 18.91 -21.88
CA SER A 397 -24.77 19.68 -20.96
C SER A 397 -24.07 19.95 -19.62
N ALA A 398 -24.50 20.97 -18.88
CA ALA A 398 -23.92 21.30 -17.57
C ALA A 398 -24.01 20.12 -16.56
N THR A 399 -25.10 19.37 -16.58
CA THR A 399 -25.29 18.17 -15.73
C THR A 399 -24.38 17.01 -16.15
N GLN A 400 -24.12 16.85 -17.45
CA GLN A 400 -23.21 15.83 -17.96
C GLN A 400 -21.74 16.16 -17.66
N ARG A 401 -21.35 17.45 -17.70
CA ARG A 401 -19.99 17.90 -17.37
C ARG A 401 -19.55 17.51 -15.95
N ALA A 402 -20.45 17.53 -14.98
CA ALA A 402 -20.16 17.14 -13.60
C ALA A 402 -19.86 15.64 -13.42
N LEU A 403 -20.23 14.80 -14.40
CA LEU A 403 -20.11 13.34 -14.33
C LEU A 403 -18.97 12.78 -15.21
N LEU A 404 -18.37 13.61 -16.09
CA LEU A 404 -17.42 13.17 -17.11
C LEU A 404 -16.06 12.67 -16.58
N PHE A 405 -15.69 13.03 -15.36
CA PHE A 405 -14.40 12.67 -14.76
C PHE A 405 -14.50 11.53 -13.73
N ARG A 406 -15.65 10.85 -13.64
CA ARG A 406 -15.84 9.67 -12.78
C ARG A 406 -15.59 8.38 -13.55
N ASP A 407 -15.01 7.39 -12.88
CA ASP A 407 -14.71 6.08 -13.46
C ASP A 407 -15.95 5.43 -14.10
N PHE A 408 -15.75 4.81 -15.26
CA PHE A 408 -16.76 4.02 -15.99
C PHE A 408 -18.05 4.78 -16.40
N THR A 409 -18.05 6.11 -16.37
CA THR A 409 -19.27 6.87 -16.70
C THR A 409 -19.42 7.07 -18.21
N ARG A 410 -20.51 6.54 -18.79
CA ARG A 410 -20.93 6.80 -20.18
C ARG A 410 -22.13 7.75 -20.19
N LEU A 411 -22.12 8.74 -21.08
CA LEU A 411 -23.26 9.66 -21.23
C LEU A 411 -24.41 8.97 -22.01
N PRO A 412 -25.65 8.94 -21.48
CA PRO A 412 -26.81 8.44 -22.21
C PRO A 412 -27.11 9.34 -23.42
N GLY A 413 -27.33 8.76 -24.60
CA GLY A 413 -27.76 9.50 -25.80
C GLY A 413 -26.71 9.77 -26.87
N ALA A 414 -25.48 9.25 -26.74
CA ALA A 414 -24.53 9.24 -27.87
C ALA A 414 -25.12 8.42 -29.05
N ALA A 415 -25.04 8.95 -30.27
CA ALA A 415 -25.60 8.32 -31.47
C ALA A 415 -25.17 6.84 -31.60
N ARG A 416 -26.07 5.96 -32.06
CA ARG A 416 -25.86 4.50 -32.17
C ARG A 416 -24.56 4.10 -32.90
N GLU A 417 -24.08 4.94 -33.82
CA GLU A 417 -22.80 4.77 -34.54
C GLU A 417 -21.56 5.13 -33.70
N ALA A 418 -21.67 6.07 -32.75
CA ALA A 418 -20.59 6.42 -31.81
C ALA A 418 -20.53 5.49 -30.58
N ALA A 419 -21.57 4.66 -30.39
CA ALA A 419 -21.77 3.79 -29.23
C ALA A 419 -20.95 2.49 -29.24
N GLN A 420 -20.37 2.09 -30.38
CA GLN A 420 -19.67 0.80 -30.51
C GLN A 420 -18.17 0.82 -30.15
N GLU A 421 -17.52 1.98 -30.01
CA GLU A 421 -16.04 2.05 -29.95
C GLU A 421 -15.46 2.73 -28.67
N GLY A 422 -15.83 2.31 -27.45
CA GLY A 422 -15.06 2.75 -26.28
C GLY A 422 -15.65 2.44 -24.90
N TYR A 423 -14.76 2.15 -23.94
CA TYR A 423 -15.12 1.71 -22.58
C TYR A 423 -15.43 2.85 -21.60
N GLY A 424 -15.21 4.11 -21.98
CA GLY A 424 -15.43 5.29 -21.13
C GLY A 424 -14.25 5.62 -20.19
N LEU A 425 -13.11 4.94 -20.34
CA LEU A 425 -11.95 5.09 -19.46
C LEU A 425 -10.99 6.22 -19.84
N GLY A 426 -10.94 6.63 -21.12
CA GLY A 426 -9.91 7.57 -21.61
C GLY A 426 -9.87 8.91 -20.88
N LEU A 427 -11.02 9.51 -20.58
CA LEU A 427 -11.10 10.78 -19.83
C LEU A 427 -10.74 10.63 -18.35
N ALA A 428 -11.12 9.52 -17.70
CA ALA A 428 -10.74 9.23 -16.32
C ALA A 428 -9.21 9.05 -16.20
N ILE A 429 -8.59 8.35 -17.17
CA ILE A 429 -7.13 8.18 -17.25
C ILE A 429 -6.44 9.52 -17.52
N SER A 430 -6.98 10.33 -18.43
CA SER A 430 -6.42 11.67 -18.67
C SER A 430 -6.48 12.53 -17.42
N ALA A 431 -7.57 12.46 -16.65
CA ALA A 431 -7.70 13.16 -15.37
C ALA A 431 -6.66 12.67 -14.35
N ALA A 432 -6.52 11.35 -14.22
CA ALA A 432 -5.56 10.70 -13.33
C ALA A 432 -4.10 11.08 -13.68
N LEU A 433 -3.72 11.03 -14.97
CA LEU A 433 -2.39 11.42 -15.45
C LEU A 433 -2.12 12.91 -15.22
N VAL A 434 -3.07 13.78 -15.55
CA VAL A 434 -2.94 15.22 -15.34
C VAL A 434 -2.78 15.53 -13.85
N GLN A 435 -3.53 14.87 -12.97
CA GLN A 435 -3.39 15.02 -11.53
C GLN A 435 -2.02 14.52 -11.02
N ALA A 436 -1.52 13.40 -11.53
CA ALA A 436 -0.18 12.89 -11.21
C ALA A 436 0.93 13.85 -11.69
N MET A 437 0.68 14.56 -12.79
CA MET A 437 1.52 15.65 -13.31
C MET A 437 1.25 17.01 -12.62
N GLN A 438 0.51 17.02 -11.51
CA GLN A 438 0.16 18.22 -10.72
C GLN A 438 -0.59 19.30 -11.51
N GLY A 439 -1.34 18.90 -12.53
CA GLY A 439 -2.16 19.77 -13.36
C GLY A 439 -3.65 19.69 -13.07
N THR A 440 -4.42 20.39 -13.91
CA THR A 440 -5.89 20.32 -13.90
C THR A 440 -6.45 20.04 -15.30
N LEU A 441 -7.46 19.18 -15.38
CA LEU A 441 -8.21 18.86 -16.59
C LEU A 441 -9.64 19.41 -16.42
N GLY A 442 -10.16 20.07 -17.45
CA GLY A 442 -11.50 20.64 -17.43
C GLY A 442 -12.20 20.58 -18.77
N VAL A 443 -13.49 20.92 -18.74
CA VAL A 443 -14.36 20.96 -19.93
C VAL A 443 -15.31 22.15 -19.86
N ASP A 444 -15.27 22.96 -20.91
CA ASP A 444 -16.17 24.09 -21.13
C ASP A 444 -17.09 23.83 -22.32
N ALA A 445 -18.15 24.63 -22.42
CA ALA A 445 -18.91 24.69 -23.66
C ALA A 445 -18.00 25.24 -24.77
N GLY A 446 -18.17 24.73 -26.00
CA GLY A 446 -17.50 25.31 -27.15
C GLY A 446 -17.97 26.75 -27.43
N PRO A 447 -17.25 27.49 -28.27
CA PRO A 447 -17.61 28.86 -28.67
C PRO A 447 -19.07 28.94 -29.14
N GLU A 448 -19.77 30.01 -28.78
CA GLU A 448 -21.19 30.24 -29.12
C GLU A 448 -22.14 29.14 -28.60
N GLY A 449 -21.71 28.32 -27.64
CA GLY A 449 -22.50 27.21 -27.10
C GLY A 449 -22.55 25.97 -27.99
N ARG A 450 -21.73 25.92 -29.06
CA ARG A 450 -21.67 24.81 -30.00
C ARG A 450 -20.43 23.95 -29.73
N GLY A 451 -20.65 22.65 -29.53
CA GLY A 451 -19.58 21.68 -29.27
C GLY A 451 -18.97 21.79 -27.87
N SER A 452 -17.76 21.26 -27.68
CA SER A 452 -17.09 21.21 -26.37
C SER A 452 -15.64 21.70 -26.46
N ARG A 453 -15.13 22.23 -25.36
CA ARG A 453 -13.72 22.59 -25.20
C ARG A 453 -13.14 21.84 -24.01
N PHE A 454 -12.36 20.80 -24.29
CA PHE A 454 -11.57 20.12 -23.28
C PHE A 454 -10.21 20.79 -23.15
N TRP A 455 -9.72 20.98 -21.93
CA TRP A 455 -8.44 21.63 -21.69
C TRP A 455 -7.68 21.00 -20.53
N VAL A 456 -6.35 21.05 -20.61
CA VAL A 456 -5.43 20.70 -19.53
C VAL A 456 -4.51 21.87 -19.22
N HIS A 457 -4.22 22.06 -17.94
CA HIS A 457 -3.23 23.01 -17.40
C HIS A 457 -2.14 22.22 -16.71
N LEU A 458 -0.89 22.39 -17.15
CA LEU A 458 0.27 21.65 -16.63
C LEU A 458 1.43 22.61 -16.38
N SER A 459 2.00 22.57 -15.17
CA SER A 459 3.21 23.33 -14.83
C SER A 459 4.44 22.58 -15.30
N LEU A 460 4.84 22.79 -16.55
CA LEU A 460 6.03 22.17 -17.14
C LEU A 460 7.12 23.22 -17.35
N PRO A 461 8.30 23.07 -16.71
CA PRO A 461 9.40 24.01 -16.88
C PRO A 461 9.86 24.08 -18.34
N HIS A 462 10.27 25.26 -18.79
CA HIS A 462 10.90 25.40 -20.11
C HIS A 462 12.23 24.65 -20.16
N ALA A 463 12.45 23.89 -21.24
CA ALA A 463 13.73 23.23 -21.48
C ALA A 463 14.48 23.99 -22.60
N PRO A 464 15.80 24.25 -22.47
CA PRO A 464 16.57 24.85 -23.54
C PRO A 464 16.56 23.96 -24.79
N ALA A 465 16.59 24.58 -25.97
CA ALA A 465 16.64 23.89 -27.24
C ALA A 465 18.04 23.29 -27.47
N GLU A 466 18.26 22.03 -27.09
CA GLU A 466 19.37 21.28 -27.67
C GLU A 466 19.03 20.93 -29.13
N ALA A 467 19.91 21.36 -30.03
CA ALA A 467 19.78 21.21 -31.47
C ALA A 467 19.88 19.73 -31.89
N THR A 468 18.77 19.00 -31.85
CA THR A 468 18.62 17.76 -32.61
C THR A 468 17.93 18.06 -33.93
N GLY A 469 18.75 18.44 -34.92
CA GLY A 469 18.33 18.53 -36.31
C GLY A 469 17.93 17.15 -36.82
N ALA A 470 16.63 16.91 -36.98
CA ALA A 470 16.11 15.74 -37.67
C ALA A 470 15.66 16.14 -39.09
N ALA A 471 16.56 15.99 -40.05
CA ALA A 471 16.21 15.90 -41.47
C ALA A 471 15.94 14.42 -41.83
N ALA A 472 14.99 14.17 -42.73
CA ALA A 472 14.70 12.85 -43.32
C ALA A 472 15.13 12.84 -44.81
N PRO A 473 15.30 11.67 -45.47
CA PRO A 473 16.19 10.56 -45.12
C PRO A 473 17.18 10.25 -46.27
N ALA A 474 18.39 9.77 -45.94
CA ALA A 474 19.20 8.94 -46.83
C ALA A 474 19.14 7.48 -46.32
N ALA A 475 19.09 6.51 -47.23
CA ALA A 475 19.00 5.09 -46.90
C ALA A 475 20.22 4.66 -46.04
N ALA A 476 19.95 4.07 -44.88
CA ALA A 476 21.00 3.53 -44.02
C ALA A 476 21.70 2.35 -44.72
N PRO A 477 23.03 2.19 -44.57
CA PRO A 477 23.75 1.06 -45.15
C PRO A 477 23.29 -0.28 -44.53
N VAL A 478 23.31 -1.33 -45.36
CA VAL A 478 23.05 -2.72 -44.95
C VAL A 478 24.09 -3.15 -43.92
N ARG A 479 23.67 -3.86 -42.86
CA ARG A 479 24.52 -4.33 -41.75
C ARG A 479 24.25 -5.80 -41.45
N ASP A 480 25.24 -6.52 -40.92
CA ASP A 480 25.05 -7.84 -40.29
C ASP A 480 24.65 -7.68 -38.81
N VAL A 481 23.43 -8.11 -38.48
CA VAL A 481 22.80 -7.93 -37.18
C VAL A 481 22.50 -9.28 -36.54
N LEU A 482 22.95 -9.48 -35.30
CA LEU A 482 22.58 -10.62 -34.47
C LEU A 482 21.48 -10.21 -33.49
N VAL A 483 20.33 -10.89 -33.53
CA VAL A 483 19.22 -10.68 -32.59
C VAL A 483 19.22 -11.80 -31.55
N VAL A 484 19.31 -11.43 -30.28
CA VAL A 484 19.39 -12.37 -29.14
C VAL A 484 18.21 -12.10 -28.21
N ASP A 485 17.31 -13.08 -28.10
CA ASP A 485 16.13 -13.04 -27.22
C ASP A 485 15.68 -14.48 -27.01
N ASP A 486 15.25 -14.88 -25.81
CA ASP A 486 14.85 -16.27 -25.53
C ASP A 486 13.46 -16.59 -26.13
N VAL A 487 12.61 -15.58 -26.27
CA VAL A 487 11.28 -15.72 -26.85
C VAL A 487 11.34 -15.68 -28.38
N ALA A 488 11.01 -16.82 -29.01
CA ALA A 488 11.06 -16.97 -30.47
C ALA A 488 10.26 -15.90 -31.24
N VAL A 489 9.12 -15.46 -30.70
CA VAL A 489 8.28 -14.45 -31.34
C VAL A 489 8.94 -13.07 -31.36
N ASN A 490 9.63 -12.67 -30.28
CA ASN A 490 10.36 -11.41 -30.25
C ASN A 490 11.46 -11.38 -31.32
N ARG A 491 12.22 -12.48 -31.45
CA ARG A 491 13.26 -12.62 -32.47
C ARG A 491 12.69 -12.50 -33.89
N MET A 492 11.56 -13.16 -34.17
CA MET A 492 10.90 -13.09 -35.47
C MET A 492 10.45 -11.66 -35.82
N VAL A 493 9.88 -10.93 -34.87
CA VAL A 493 9.44 -9.53 -35.09
C VAL A 493 10.61 -8.61 -35.41
N VAL A 494 11.67 -8.66 -34.59
CA VAL A 494 12.85 -7.81 -34.79
C VAL A 494 13.57 -8.18 -36.10
N GLN A 495 13.65 -9.47 -36.44
CA GLN A 495 14.20 -9.92 -37.71
C GLN A 495 13.42 -9.36 -38.90
N ALA A 496 12.09 -9.47 -38.90
CA ALA A 496 11.25 -8.97 -39.98
C ALA A 496 11.44 -7.45 -40.19
N LEU A 497 11.44 -6.68 -39.10
CA LEU A 497 11.67 -5.23 -39.16
C LEU A 497 13.03 -4.89 -39.79
N LEU A 498 14.10 -5.58 -39.39
CA LEU A 498 15.45 -5.36 -39.91
C LEU A 498 15.61 -5.83 -41.37
N GLN A 499 15.07 -7.00 -41.73
CA GLN A 499 15.12 -7.51 -43.09
C GLN A 499 14.32 -6.62 -44.06
N SER A 500 13.20 -6.02 -43.61
CA SER A 500 12.47 -5.02 -44.39
C SER A 500 13.29 -3.75 -44.69
N GLY A 501 14.35 -3.51 -43.92
CA GLY A 501 15.34 -2.45 -44.13
C GLY A 501 16.56 -2.87 -44.96
N GLY A 502 16.61 -4.12 -45.42
CA GLY A 502 17.73 -4.67 -46.19
C GLY A 502 18.87 -5.23 -45.35
N HIS A 503 18.76 -5.29 -44.02
CA HIS A 503 19.81 -5.83 -43.14
C HIS A 503 19.91 -7.36 -43.23
N VAL A 504 21.11 -7.90 -43.04
CA VAL A 504 21.35 -9.34 -42.88
C VAL A 504 21.16 -9.66 -41.39
N VAL A 505 20.29 -10.62 -41.07
CA VAL A 505 19.91 -10.89 -39.68
C VAL A 505 20.09 -12.35 -39.32
N ARG A 506 20.85 -12.60 -38.24
CA ARG A 506 20.97 -13.90 -37.58
C ARG A 506 20.27 -13.87 -36.22
N GLN A 507 19.84 -15.02 -35.74
CA GLN A 507 19.11 -15.16 -34.47
C GLN A 507 19.84 -16.09 -33.50
N ALA A 508 19.83 -15.72 -32.22
CA ALA A 508 20.27 -16.58 -31.12
C ALA A 508 19.17 -16.66 -30.05
N ALA A 509 18.90 -17.85 -29.53
CA ALA A 509 17.88 -18.06 -28.50
C ALA A 509 18.40 -17.94 -27.06
N SER A 510 19.69 -17.69 -26.87
CA SER A 510 20.34 -17.55 -25.56
C SER A 510 21.68 -16.84 -25.70
N GLY A 511 22.25 -16.40 -24.57
CA GLY A 511 23.60 -15.83 -24.52
C GLY A 511 24.68 -16.79 -25.02
N GLU A 512 24.58 -18.08 -24.68
CA GLU A 512 25.49 -19.13 -25.18
C GLU A 512 25.45 -19.27 -26.70
N ALA A 513 24.24 -19.29 -27.28
CA ALA A 513 24.06 -19.38 -28.72
C ALA A 513 24.58 -18.12 -29.42
N ALA A 514 24.45 -16.95 -28.80
CA ALA A 514 24.96 -15.71 -29.32
C ALA A 514 26.49 -15.71 -29.38
N LEU A 515 27.17 -16.17 -28.31
CA LEU A 515 28.62 -16.30 -28.28
C LEU A 515 29.14 -17.30 -29.32
N ALA A 516 28.46 -18.44 -29.51
CA ALA A 516 28.81 -19.41 -30.53
C ALA A 516 28.72 -18.81 -31.95
N LEU A 517 27.62 -18.11 -32.25
CA LEU A 517 27.41 -17.47 -33.56
C LEU A 517 28.39 -16.33 -33.82
N LEU A 518 28.78 -15.57 -32.79
CA LEU A 518 29.80 -14.51 -32.90
C LEU A 518 31.20 -15.10 -33.14
N ALA A 519 31.52 -16.24 -32.53
CA ALA A 519 32.79 -16.94 -32.74
C ALA A 519 32.91 -17.55 -34.15
N GLU A 520 31.80 -18.05 -34.72
CA GLU A 520 31.77 -18.55 -36.09
C GLU A 520 31.91 -17.43 -37.13
N ARG A 521 31.17 -16.34 -36.92
CA ARG A 521 31.13 -15.19 -37.80
C ARG A 521 30.70 -13.98 -36.98
N GLY A 522 31.61 -13.04 -36.74
CA GLY A 522 31.33 -11.81 -35.97
C GLY A 522 30.13 -11.04 -36.52
N ALA A 523 29.61 -10.07 -35.77
CA ALA A 523 28.49 -9.22 -36.19
C ALA A 523 28.84 -7.74 -36.00
N GLU A 524 28.25 -6.87 -36.82
CA GLU A 524 28.42 -5.42 -36.68
C GLU A 524 27.54 -4.86 -35.57
N LEU A 525 26.36 -5.46 -35.38
CA LEU A 525 25.37 -5.06 -34.39
C LEU A 525 24.77 -6.28 -33.70
N VAL A 526 24.64 -6.22 -32.39
CA VAL A 526 23.91 -7.18 -31.57
C VAL A 526 22.75 -6.45 -30.89
N LEU A 527 21.52 -6.92 -31.12
CA LEU A 527 20.36 -6.53 -30.34
C LEU A 527 20.14 -7.59 -29.25
N MET A 528 20.38 -7.22 -27.99
CA MET A 528 20.51 -8.16 -26.87
C MET A 528 19.39 -8.00 -25.87
N ASP A 529 18.56 -9.04 -25.67
CA ASP A 529 17.65 -9.07 -24.53
C ASP A 529 18.42 -9.15 -23.20
N LEU A 530 18.01 -8.34 -22.23
CA LEU A 530 18.63 -8.34 -20.91
C LEU A 530 18.19 -9.53 -20.05
N GLN A 531 16.93 -9.96 -20.19
CA GLN A 531 16.35 -10.98 -19.33
C GLN A 531 16.22 -12.29 -20.09
N MET A 532 17.23 -13.15 -19.99
CA MET A 532 17.22 -14.49 -20.58
C MET A 532 17.56 -15.54 -19.52
N PRO A 533 16.96 -16.74 -19.56
CA PRO A 533 17.29 -17.84 -18.66
C PRO A 533 18.69 -18.38 -18.95
N GLY A 534 19.43 -18.73 -17.89
CA GLY A 534 20.83 -19.16 -18.01
C GLY A 534 21.76 -17.95 -18.05
N MET A 535 22.42 -17.72 -19.18
CA MET A 535 23.25 -16.53 -19.37
C MET A 535 22.40 -15.33 -19.79
N ASP A 536 22.28 -14.36 -18.89
CA ASP A 536 21.56 -13.11 -19.14
C ASP A 536 22.32 -12.18 -20.11
N GLY A 537 21.63 -11.15 -20.61
CA GLY A 537 22.21 -10.24 -21.61
C GLY A 537 23.40 -9.42 -21.10
N VAL A 538 23.41 -9.11 -19.79
CA VAL A 538 24.47 -8.34 -19.14
C VAL A 538 25.76 -9.16 -19.09
N GLU A 539 25.69 -10.40 -18.63
CA GLU A 539 26.80 -11.35 -18.61
C GLU A 539 27.26 -11.69 -20.03
N THR A 540 26.32 -11.86 -20.97
CA THR A 540 26.66 -12.09 -22.38
C THR A 540 27.48 -10.94 -22.95
N ALA A 541 27.08 -9.68 -22.71
CA ALA A 541 27.84 -8.52 -23.17
C ALA A 541 29.24 -8.43 -22.53
N ARG A 542 29.37 -8.72 -21.24
CA ARG A 542 30.69 -8.76 -20.57
C ARG A 542 31.61 -9.80 -21.22
N ARG A 543 31.09 -10.96 -21.60
CA ARG A 543 31.86 -12.01 -22.26
C ARG A 543 32.29 -11.60 -23.68
N ILE A 544 31.40 -10.95 -24.44
CA ILE A 544 31.75 -10.38 -25.75
C ILE A 544 32.90 -9.37 -25.59
N ARG A 545 32.79 -8.43 -24.64
CA ARG A 545 33.86 -7.44 -24.38
C ARG A 545 35.18 -8.06 -23.93
N LYS A 546 35.12 -9.11 -23.11
CA LYS A 546 36.31 -9.84 -22.69
C LYS A 546 37.01 -10.53 -23.87
N GLN A 547 36.25 -11.11 -24.79
CA GLN A 547 36.79 -11.73 -26.00
C GLN A 547 37.43 -10.70 -26.94
N GLU A 548 36.77 -9.56 -27.18
CA GLU A 548 37.32 -8.45 -27.97
C GLU A 548 38.65 -7.92 -27.39
N ALA A 549 38.78 -7.87 -26.06
CA ALA A 549 40.00 -7.44 -25.39
C ALA A 549 41.15 -8.47 -25.49
N GLN A 550 40.83 -9.75 -25.68
CA GLN A 550 41.81 -10.84 -25.77
C GLN A 550 42.33 -11.08 -27.20
N GLU A 551 41.64 -10.56 -28.22
CA GLU A 551 42.01 -10.69 -29.64
C GLU A 551 42.28 -9.32 -30.28
N PRO A 552 43.53 -8.81 -30.20
CA PRO A 552 43.89 -7.52 -30.80
C PRO A 552 43.71 -7.57 -32.32
N GLY A 553 42.74 -6.79 -32.83
CA GLY A 553 42.43 -6.70 -34.26
C GLY A 553 40.98 -7.04 -34.63
N LEU A 554 40.18 -7.57 -33.69
CA LEU A 554 38.74 -7.73 -33.90
C LEU A 554 38.04 -6.35 -33.89
N PRO A 555 37.17 -6.04 -34.88
CA PRO A 555 36.35 -4.84 -34.80
C PRO A 555 35.38 -4.94 -33.63
N ARG A 556 35.22 -3.84 -32.89
CA ARG A 556 34.29 -3.77 -31.76
C ARG A 556 32.85 -3.94 -32.27
N THR A 557 32.14 -4.94 -31.76
CA THR A 557 30.72 -5.15 -32.06
C THR A 557 29.87 -4.14 -31.30
N ILE A 558 28.91 -3.51 -31.98
CA ILE A 558 27.96 -2.61 -31.31
C ILE A 558 26.89 -3.46 -30.60
N ILE A 559 26.65 -3.23 -29.30
CA ILE A 559 25.66 -3.97 -28.51
C ILE A 559 24.58 -3.00 -28.03
N ILE A 560 23.33 -3.22 -28.46
CA ILE A 560 22.15 -2.46 -28.02
C ILE A 560 21.26 -3.37 -27.17
N ALA A 561 21.05 -2.98 -25.91
CA ALA A 561 20.16 -3.69 -24.99
C ALA A 561 18.69 -3.54 -25.41
N LEU A 562 17.91 -4.61 -25.34
CA LEU A 562 16.45 -4.61 -25.42
C LEU A 562 15.90 -4.80 -24.00
N THR A 563 15.23 -3.79 -23.45
CA THR A 563 14.74 -3.82 -22.06
C THR A 563 13.24 -3.51 -21.96
N GLY A 564 12.54 -4.16 -21.04
CA GLY A 564 11.14 -3.85 -20.71
C GLY A 564 10.96 -2.53 -19.96
N GLU A 565 12.01 -2.02 -19.32
CA GLU A 565 12.00 -0.79 -18.51
C GLU A 565 13.29 0.01 -18.72
N LEU A 566 13.15 1.29 -19.09
CA LEU A 566 14.27 2.23 -19.25
C LEU A 566 14.47 3.02 -17.94
N SER A 567 14.77 2.34 -16.84
CA SER A 567 15.18 2.99 -15.60
C SER A 567 16.65 3.42 -15.68
N GLU A 568 17.05 4.43 -14.88
CA GLU A 568 18.46 4.85 -14.78
C GLU A 568 19.36 3.70 -14.32
N GLU A 569 18.89 2.89 -13.36
CA GLU A 569 19.62 1.71 -12.87
C GLU A 569 19.87 0.69 -13.99
N ALA A 570 18.88 0.42 -14.83
CA ALA A 570 19.02 -0.49 -15.96
C ALA A 570 20.00 0.04 -17.02
N GLN A 571 19.96 1.35 -17.31
CA GLN A 571 20.90 1.99 -18.24
C GLN A 571 22.34 1.97 -17.72
N GLU A 572 22.53 2.22 -16.43
CA GLU A 572 23.86 2.19 -15.79
C GLU A 572 24.42 0.76 -15.77
N ALA A 573 23.58 -0.24 -15.47
CA ALA A 573 23.97 -1.66 -15.56
C ALA A 573 24.40 -2.05 -16.99
N CYS A 574 23.68 -1.59 -18.02
CA CYS A 574 24.03 -1.84 -19.42
C CYS A 574 25.37 -1.16 -19.79
N ARG A 575 25.57 0.09 -19.36
CA ARG A 575 26.80 0.85 -19.61
C ARG A 575 28.00 0.21 -18.92
N ALA A 576 27.85 -0.19 -17.66
CA ALA A 576 28.88 -0.89 -16.89
C ALA A 576 29.24 -2.26 -17.48
N ALA A 577 28.31 -2.91 -18.18
CA ALA A 577 28.56 -4.15 -18.93
C ALA A 577 29.27 -3.91 -20.28
N GLY A 578 29.43 -2.65 -20.69
CA GLY A 578 30.06 -2.27 -21.96
C GLY A 578 29.12 -2.26 -23.15
N MET A 579 27.80 -2.18 -22.96
CA MET A 579 26.82 -2.01 -24.03
C MET A 579 26.82 -0.55 -24.54
N ASP A 580 26.52 -0.35 -25.82
CA ASP A 580 26.63 0.94 -26.50
C ASP A 580 25.28 1.69 -26.58
N GLY A 581 24.18 1.07 -26.17
CA GLY A 581 22.87 1.72 -26.10
C GLY A 581 21.76 0.83 -25.54
N CYS A 582 20.57 1.40 -25.38
CA CYS A 582 19.38 0.72 -24.88
C CYS A 582 18.15 1.08 -25.73
N LEU A 583 17.28 0.11 -25.96
CA LEU A 583 16.03 0.25 -26.69
C LEU A 583 14.90 -0.39 -25.87
N ALA A 584 13.83 0.37 -25.63
CA ALA A 584 12.67 -0.15 -24.93
C ALA A 584 11.91 -1.16 -25.77
N LYS A 585 11.53 -2.28 -25.14
CA LYS A 585 10.51 -3.20 -25.63
C LYS A 585 9.12 -2.60 -25.37
N PRO A 586 8.14 -2.74 -26.30
CA PRO A 586 8.26 -3.45 -27.57
C PRO A 586 9.06 -2.66 -28.62
N VAL A 587 9.88 -3.38 -29.38
CA VAL A 587 10.70 -2.82 -30.46
C VAL A 587 9.77 -2.40 -31.60
N SER A 588 9.59 -1.10 -31.78
CA SER A 588 8.84 -0.54 -32.89
C SER A 588 9.76 -0.18 -34.05
N ARG A 589 9.21 -0.17 -35.28
CA ARG A 589 9.91 0.31 -36.47
C ARG A 589 10.55 1.68 -36.23
N ALA A 590 9.77 2.64 -35.73
CA ALA A 590 10.23 4.01 -35.51
C ALA A 590 11.45 4.09 -34.57
N ASN A 591 11.39 3.37 -33.44
CA ASN A 591 12.45 3.43 -32.42
C ASN A 591 13.71 2.68 -32.89
N LEU A 592 13.54 1.52 -33.54
CA LEU A 592 14.65 0.75 -34.09
C LEU A 592 15.42 1.54 -35.16
N TYR A 593 14.70 2.13 -36.13
CA TYR A 593 15.34 2.95 -37.16
C TYR A 593 15.94 4.24 -36.60
N ALA A 594 15.41 4.80 -35.51
CA ALA A 594 16.03 5.95 -34.85
C ALA A 594 17.41 5.60 -34.27
N VAL A 595 17.53 4.46 -33.60
CA VAL A 595 18.83 3.96 -33.11
C VAL A 595 19.77 3.64 -34.27
N LEU A 596 19.28 2.97 -35.33
CA LEU A 596 20.09 2.67 -36.52
C LEU A 596 20.63 3.92 -37.23
N ARG A 597 19.88 5.04 -37.24
CA ARG A 597 20.32 6.32 -37.83
C ARG A 597 21.41 7.03 -37.04
N GLY A 598 21.44 6.85 -35.71
CA GLY A 598 22.43 7.46 -34.84
C GLY A 598 23.79 6.74 -34.81
N MET A 599 23.89 5.58 -35.47
CA MET A 599 25.10 4.77 -35.46
C MET A 599 26.12 5.24 -36.51
N PRO A 600 27.43 5.25 -36.18
CA PRO A 600 28.48 5.58 -37.14
C PRO A 600 28.42 4.64 -38.35
N ALA A 601 28.60 5.18 -39.56
CA ALA A 601 28.57 4.41 -40.79
C ALA A 601 29.59 3.24 -40.74
N PRO A 602 29.27 2.05 -41.29
CA PRO A 602 30.19 0.93 -41.31
C PRO A 602 31.47 1.33 -42.07
N ASP A 603 32.62 0.98 -41.51
CA ASP A 603 33.92 1.26 -42.11
C ASP A 603 34.10 0.36 -43.35
N PRO A 604 34.18 0.92 -44.58
CA PRO A 604 34.31 0.12 -45.80
C PRO A 604 35.66 -0.61 -45.92
N SER A 605 36.59 -0.40 -44.96
CA SER A 605 37.93 -1.00 -44.96
C SER A 605 38.08 -2.28 -44.11
N ALA A 606 37.04 -2.73 -43.40
CA ALA A 606 37.08 -4.00 -42.69
C ALA A 606 36.90 -5.18 -43.68
N PRO A 607 37.84 -6.15 -43.74
CA PRO A 607 37.73 -7.25 -44.70
C PRO A 607 36.48 -8.07 -44.41
N ALA A 608 35.62 -8.23 -45.42
CA ALA A 608 34.55 -9.21 -45.41
C ALA A 608 35.16 -10.60 -45.17
N ALA A 609 35.09 -11.09 -43.94
CA ALA A 609 35.63 -12.38 -43.57
C ALA A 609 34.90 -13.48 -44.35
N GLY A 610 35.59 -14.06 -45.33
CA GLY A 610 35.41 -15.42 -45.81
C GLY A 610 34.18 -15.70 -46.67
N ALA A 611 34.06 -15.08 -47.84
CA ALA A 611 33.31 -15.71 -48.94
C ALA A 611 34.16 -16.84 -49.52
N THR A 612 34.11 -18.04 -48.93
CA THR A 612 34.60 -19.25 -49.59
C THR A 612 33.50 -19.79 -50.51
N PRO A 613 33.74 -20.00 -51.81
CA PRO A 613 32.74 -20.59 -52.70
C PRO A 613 32.58 -22.07 -52.34
N ALA A 614 31.42 -22.45 -51.80
CA ALA A 614 31.07 -23.84 -51.60
C ALA A 614 30.96 -24.55 -52.96
N LYS A 615 31.78 -25.59 -53.18
CA LYS A 615 31.64 -26.53 -54.29
C LYS A 615 30.28 -27.24 -54.22
N PRO A 616 29.65 -27.57 -55.36
CA PRO A 616 28.39 -28.31 -55.38
C PRO A 616 28.66 -29.81 -55.14
N VAL A 617 28.09 -30.37 -54.07
CA VAL A 617 28.04 -31.83 -53.83
C VAL A 617 26.67 -32.23 -53.26
N HIS A 618 25.86 -32.75 -54.18
CA HIS A 618 24.93 -33.88 -54.11
C HIS A 618 23.90 -34.08 -52.95
N SER A 619 22.63 -34.06 -53.41
CA SER A 619 21.52 -35.00 -53.16
C SER A 619 20.90 -35.14 -51.77
N CYS A 620 19.63 -34.71 -51.75
CA CYS A 620 18.53 -35.09 -50.86
C CYS A 620 18.56 -36.55 -50.37
N PRO A 621 18.45 -36.81 -49.05
CA PRO A 621 17.99 -38.10 -48.55
C PRO A 621 16.45 -38.16 -48.55
N PRO A 622 15.82 -39.30 -48.88
CA PRO A 622 14.37 -39.41 -48.99
C PRO A 622 13.68 -39.32 -47.63
N ALA A 623 12.44 -38.84 -47.65
CA ALA A 623 11.58 -38.69 -46.48
C ALA A 623 11.33 -40.02 -45.73
N PRO A 624 11.21 -40.01 -44.39
CA PRO A 624 10.82 -41.19 -43.63
C PRO A 624 9.35 -41.59 -43.92
N PRO A 625 9.02 -42.89 -43.84
CA PRO A 625 7.71 -43.40 -44.22
C PRO A 625 6.61 -42.93 -43.27
N GLN A 626 5.46 -42.57 -43.85
CA GLN A 626 4.25 -42.21 -43.11
C GLN A 626 3.71 -43.41 -42.30
N PRO A 627 3.20 -43.20 -41.08
CA PRO A 627 2.48 -44.24 -40.35
C PRO A 627 1.13 -44.57 -41.04
N PRO A 628 0.62 -45.80 -40.92
CA PRO A 628 -0.54 -46.25 -41.67
C PRO A 628 -1.82 -45.50 -41.26
N ARG A 629 -2.63 -45.20 -42.28
CA ARG A 629 -3.98 -44.62 -42.14
C ARG A 629 -4.85 -45.54 -41.29
N SER A 630 -5.39 -45.04 -40.19
CA SER A 630 -6.47 -45.69 -39.47
C SER A 630 -7.76 -45.59 -40.28
N GLU A 631 -8.29 -46.74 -40.70
CA GLU A 631 -9.64 -46.88 -41.24
C GLU A 631 -10.71 -46.44 -40.23
N PRO A 632 -11.91 -46.04 -40.69
CA PRO A 632 -12.94 -45.47 -39.83
C PRO A 632 -13.62 -46.55 -38.99
N ALA A 633 -13.68 -46.31 -37.68
CA ALA A 633 -14.40 -47.16 -36.74
C ALA A 633 -15.90 -47.24 -37.10
N ALA A 634 -16.36 -48.46 -37.33
CA ALA A 634 -17.76 -48.80 -37.56
C ALA A 634 -18.65 -48.39 -36.38
N ALA A 635 -19.80 -47.82 -36.71
CA ALA A 635 -20.88 -47.49 -35.81
C ALA A 635 -21.38 -48.73 -35.04
N LYS A 636 -21.48 -48.63 -33.72
CA LYS A 636 -22.23 -49.59 -32.90
C LYS A 636 -23.73 -49.30 -33.01
N PRO A 637 -24.58 -50.32 -33.23
CA PRO A 637 -26.02 -50.14 -33.23
C PRO A 637 -26.56 -49.99 -31.81
N ALA A 638 -27.57 -49.13 -31.68
CA ALA A 638 -28.43 -49.05 -30.52
C ALA A 638 -29.14 -50.39 -30.27
N GLN A 639 -29.31 -50.76 -29.01
CA GLN A 639 -30.32 -51.73 -28.61
C GLN A 639 -31.17 -51.21 -27.44
N PRO A 640 -32.46 -51.58 -27.38
CA PRO A 640 -33.47 -50.89 -26.61
C PRO A 640 -33.88 -51.64 -25.34
N ALA A 641 -34.26 -50.89 -24.31
CA ALA A 641 -35.42 -51.08 -23.42
C ALA A 641 -35.39 -49.99 -22.34
#